data_AF-A0A7C7EK83-F1
#
_entry.id   AF-A0A7C7EK83-F1
#
_cell.length_a   1.000
_cell.length_b   1.000
_cell.length_c   1.000
_cell.angle_alpha   90.00
_cell.angle_beta   90.00
_cell.angle_gamma   90.00
#
_symmetry.space_group_name_H-M   'P 1'
#
loop_
_entity.id
_entity.type
_entity.pdbx_description
1 polymer ?
#
loop_
_entity_poly.entity_id
_entity_poly.type
_entity_poly.pdbx_seq_one_letter_code
_entity_poly.pdbx_strand_id
1 'polypeptide(L)'
;RSRAKQLDYERLHRDFNPQPGLYHEQLLKLICDQYRALSDYGICWLEASDEADLRDIIYDMEDNGIDISLEELAVLFSCWATAIAKDSLAIGHIIPDTVRNGIIKKEYERFGVKESTIFTRHIVKILKEKGYSDEQIKSMYFSFKQNYLQKGEGTDTYYLNLEKVKLSYDSNHVWYRCRKCSGVYAYNLWGRCTFCGSEKIYEMTKYDLERYAFWNKPVIEAIWNAKHGKNTIKTINTEEHTAQLSHKDQRNEMWSTTEKYEMLFQDIPIDNETPVDILSCTTTMEVGIDIGSLTAIGMRNVPPLRQNYQQRAGRAGRRGSSISTIVTYAQDGPHDNYYFTNPRGIIAGKLRKPWIDVENEKLLKRHISMVAINSFMSSFGASIDEYPVVDFFKELYSRYKEYLTYWTLKEADVFLLLPKKYSFIADKFKKWMIAELDKIKEMVEKRPELFSSDNGEKKTVLDVLFEEGVLPTYSFPKNVVGFYIEKENGSKIEQKPERALDIAISEYAPGKVLVVNKRTYKVGGIYSFNSKFKPYYFEKQAAPYFDDQNYIKKLYECPDQACGWFGINYPKNGDCPFCRKAKVQSEIRMLKPWGFAPLNGESIKESEAESEHSFAEEPCYSTTPLEDDMQKTEFKNIRIANRESQTIIVLNKGPQGKAFSVCKECGAAVAGDEVLSVEKIGRPYRHPYVKAGPRCKHQSTEKVYIGHYFLTDMVVLEFLIDPNKIDVQSRLWLKRAAVTLSEAFALAVSRVIDIEFNDIRSGYRIRYGEHKVWVDIYLYDSLSSGAGYSSGVRERLNEIIAEVRQLLEKCNCDEACRNCLKHYWNQRIEALLDRKSALQLLLWGEKGELAPAISTEQQWTIFQPLKKLLELDGVVESRLDMNSIVLFNGVKKKKVVIYPSMWSYDNIKIDKDTIALSDKLIQSALPKAYEELRKQWL
;
A
#
# COMPACT_ATOMS: atom_id res chain seq x y z
N ARG A 1 -47.29 18.40 -28.83
CA ARG A 1 -46.75 19.79 -28.79
C ARG A 1 -47.07 20.40 -27.42
N SER A 2 -46.35 20.01 -26.37
CA SER A 2 -46.35 20.76 -25.10
C SER A 2 -45.31 21.85 -25.22
N ARG A 3 -45.67 23.09 -24.91
CA ARG A 3 -44.74 24.22 -24.87
C ARG A 3 -43.67 23.89 -23.82
N ALA A 4 -42.39 23.88 -24.25
CA ALA A 4 -41.25 23.81 -23.34
C ALA A 4 -41.36 24.98 -22.35
N LYS A 5 -41.80 24.70 -21.13
CA LYS A 5 -41.70 25.65 -20.02
C LYS A 5 -40.22 25.85 -19.76
N GLN A 6 -39.76 27.09 -19.88
CA GLN A 6 -38.44 27.51 -19.42
C GLN A 6 -38.32 27.09 -17.96
N LEU A 7 -37.31 26.29 -17.63
CA LEU A 7 -37.04 25.85 -16.26
C LEU A 7 -36.81 27.10 -15.41
N ASP A 8 -37.72 27.34 -14.47
CA ASP A 8 -37.61 28.42 -13.48
C ASP A 8 -36.67 27.93 -12.37
N TYR A 9 -35.38 28.20 -12.56
CA TYR A 9 -34.32 27.78 -11.64
C TYR A 9 -34.50 28.35 -10.23
N GLU A 10 -35.16 29.51 -10.07
CA GLU A 10 -35.45 30.08 -8.74
C GLU A 10 -36.52 29.29 -7.97
N ARG A 11 -37.45 28.68 -8.70
CA ARG A 11 -38.48 27.82 -8.10
C ARG A 11 -37.89 26.46 -7.71
N LEU A 12 -37.06 25.88 -8.56
CA LEU A 12 -36.32 24.65 -8.24
C LEU A 12 -35.35 24.84 -7.06
N HIS A 13 -34.69 26.00 -6.97
CA HIS A 13 -33.78 26.32 -5.86
C HIS A 13 -34.51 26.37 -4.50
N ARG A 14 -35.80 26.72 -4.47
CA ARG A 14 -36.61 26.71 -3.24
C ARG A 14 -37.07 25.32 -2.81
N ASP A 15 -37.20 24.39 -3.75
CA ASP A 15 -37.67 23.03 -3.50
C ASP A 15 -36.54 22.06 -3.04
N PHE A 16 -35.26 22.38 -3.31
CA PHE A 16 -34.08 21.61 -2.87
C PHE A 16 -33.39 22.24 -1.66
N ASN A 17 -34.09 22.26 -0.53
CA ASN A 17 -33.63 22.88 0.71
C ASN A 17 -33.40 21.76 1.75
N PRO A 18 -32.18 21.20 1.89
CA PRO A 18 -30.90 21.90 2.00
C PRO A 18 -29.81 21.42 1.02
N GLN A 19 -28.89 22.32 0.68
CA GLN A 19 -27.67 21.96 -0.05
C GLN A 19 -26.84 20.94 0.76
N PRO A 20 -26.42 19.80 0.19
CA PRO A 20 -25.66 18.79 0.92
C PRO A 20 -24.34 19.36 1.46
N GLY A 21 -23.84 18.83 2.58
CA GLY A 21 -22.53 19.23 3.13
C GLY A 21 -21.39 19.15 2.09
N LEU A 22 -21.47 18.19 1.16
CA LEU A 22 -20.52 18.03 0.06
C LEU A 22 -20.51 19.25 -0.89
N TYR A 23 -21.66 19.87 -1.15
CA TYR A 23 -21.73 21.09 -1.97
C TYR A 23 -20.93 22.22 -1.33
N HIS A 24 -21.16 22.48 -0.04
CA HIS A 24 -20.43 23.49 0.72
C HIS A 24 -18.94 23.17 0.81
N GLU A 25 -18.57 21.90 0.93
CA GLU A 25 -17.17 21.47 0.92
C GLU A 25 -16.48 21.81 -0.41
N GLN A 26 -17.12 21.50 -1.53
CA GLN A 26 -16.59 21.83 -2.86
C GLN A 26 -16.54 23.33 -3.12
N LEU A 27 -17.56 24.08 -2.67
CA LEU A 27 -17.58 25.54 -2.78
C LEU A 27 -16.39 26.17 -2.05
N LEU A 28 -16.15 25.75 -0.81
CA LEU A 28 -15.01 26.20 -0.02
C LEU A 28 -13.67 25.76 -0.65
N LYS A 29 -13.55 24.55 -1.20
CA LYS A 29 -12.35 24.13 -1.96
C LYS A 29 -12.10 25.04 -3.17
N LEU A 30 -13.14 25.38 -3.93
CA LEU A 30 -13.03 26.20 -5.13
C LEU A 30 -12.67 27.66 -4.83
N ILE A 31 -13.00 28.19 -3.64
CA ILE A 31 -12.76 29.61 -3.33
C ILE A 31 -11.60 29.80 -2.34
N CYS A 32 -11.51 28.95 -1.32
CA CYS A 32 -10.61 29.14 -0.18
C CYS A 32 -9.30 28.34 -0.26
N ASP A 33 -9.15 27.39 -1.19
CA ASP A 33 -7.91 26.63 -1.32
C ASP A 33 -6.72 27.56 -1.59
N GLN A 34 -5.60 27.32 -0.90
CA GLN A 34 -4.42 28.20 -0.95
C GLN A 34 -3.67 28.12 -2.29
N TYR A 35 -3.86 27.05 -3.06
CA TYR A 35 -3.11 26.76 -4.28
C TYR A 35 -4.00 26.43 -5.49
N ARG A 36 -5.26 26.05 -5.26
CA ARG A 36 -6.18 25.51 -6.27
C ARG A 36 -7.53 26.22 -6.30
N ALA A 37 -7.63 27.43 -5.77
CA ALA A 37 -8.86 28.21 -5.90
C ALA A 37 -9.06 28.66 -7.35
N LEU A 38 -10.29 28.99 -7.72
CA LEU A 38 -10.65 29.50 -9.04
C LEU A 38 -9.90 30.80 -9.40
N SER A 39 -9.56 31.60 -8.39
CA SER A 39 -8.71 32.79 -8.56
C SER A 39 -7.27 32.44 -8.93
N ASP A 40 -6.74 31.29 -8.49
CA ASP A 40 -5.38 30.85 -8.82
C ASP A 40 -5.24 30.40 -10.29
N TYR A 41 -6.34 29.92 -10.87
CA TYR A 41 -6.43 29.55 -12.29
C TYR A 41 -6.82 30.72 -13.20
N GLY A 42 -7.00 31.92 -12.64
CA GLY A 42 -7.44 33.10 -13.38
C GLY A 42 -8.85 32.98 -13.95
N ILE A 43 -9.76 32.30 -13.23
CA ILE A 43 -11.13 32.07 -13.68
C ILE A 43 -12.07 33.13 -13.12
N CYS A 44 -12.25 33.18 -11.80
CA CYS A 44 -13.19 34.10 -11.16
C CYS A 44 -12.65 34.67 -9.85
N TRP A 45 -13.27 35.76 -9.40
CA TRP A 45 -12.92 36.43 -8.15
C TRP A 45 -14.18 36.86 -7.39
N LEU A 46 -14.00 37.23 -6.12
CA LEU A 46 -15.10 37.66 -5.25
C LEU A 46 -15.34 39.17 -5.41
N GLU A 47 -16.61 39.54 -5.57
CA GLU A 47 -17.08 40.93 -5.59
C GLU A 47 -18.36 41.10 -4.77
N ALA A 48 -18.69 42.34 -4.43
CA ALA A 48 -19.98 42.68 -3.82
C ALA A 48 -21.11 42.31 -4.78
N SER A 49 -22.20 41.74 -4.26
CA SER A 49 -23.32 41.35 -5.10
C SER A 49 -24.00 42.57 -5.71
N ASP A 50 -24.26 43.59 -4.89
CA ASP A 50 -24.91 44.86 -5.23
C ASP A 50 -23.93 46.05 -5.11
N GLU A 51 -23.96 46.94 -6.11
CA GLU A 51 -23.18 48.18 -6.10
C GLU A 51 -23.80 49.23 -5.16
N ALA A 52 -25.12 49.15 -4.90
CA ALA A 52 -25.79 50.04 -3.96
C ALA A 52 -25.21 49.91 -2.54
N ASP A 53 -24.93 48.69 -2.09
CA ASP A 53 -24.28 48.43 -0.79
C ASP A 53 -22.91 49.11 -0.68
N LEU A 54 -22.14 49.18 -1.78
CA LEU A 54 -20.86 49.89 -1.81
C LEU A 54 -21.04 51.41 -1.78
N ARG A 55 -22.08 51.95 -2.43
CA ARG A 55 -22.37 53.39 -2.40
C ARG A 55 -22.82 53.85 -1.01
N ASP A 56 -23.63 53.05 -0.33
CA ASP A 56 -24.04 53.33 1.06
C ASP A 56 -22.81 53.39 1.98
N ILE A 57 -21.86 52.46 1.80
CA ILE A 57 -20.59 52.48 2.53
C ILE A 57 -19.74 53.72 2.22
N ILE A 58 -19.77 54.23 0.98
CA ILE A 58 -19.05 55.46 0.63
C ILE A 58 -19.66 56.65 1.37
N TYR A 59 -20.98 56.79 1.40
CA TYR A 59 -21.61 57.87 2.16
C TYR A 59 -21.25 57.81 3.65
N ASP A 60 -21.28 56.62 4.25
CA ASP A 60 -20.81 56.42 5.63
C ASP A 60 -19.33 56.79 5.81
N MET A 61 -18.49 56.52 4.81
CA MET A 61 -17.05 56.85 4.83
C MET A 61 -16.80 58.35 4.69
N GLU A 62 -17.52 59.04 3.80
CA GLU A 62 -17.48 60.49 3.61
C GLU A 62 -17.82 61.23 4.91
N ASP A 63 -18.88 60.80 5.60
CA ASP A 63 -19.28 61.35 6.91
C ASP A 63 -18.21 61.18 8.00
N ASN A 64 -17.33 60.18 7.85
CA ASN A 64 -16.20 59.91 8.74
C ASN A 64 -14.87 60.52 8.24
N GLY A 65 -14.91 61.40 7.23
CA GLY A 65 -13.73 62.08 6.68
C GLY A 65 -12.79 61.16 5.91
N ILE A 66 -13.32 60.10 5.28
CA ILE A 66 -12.58 59.16 4.44
C ILE A 66 -12.96 59.42 2.98
N ASP A 67 -12.00 59.88 2.19
CA ASP A 67 -12.15 60.05 0.74
C ASP A 67 -11.62 58.80 0.02
N ILE A 68 -12.51 58.06 -0.64
CA ILE A 68 -12.21 56.88 -1.46
C ILE A 68 -13.21 56.77 -2.61
N SER A 69 -12.71 56.53 -3.83
CA SER A 69 -13.59 56.34 -4.98
C SER A 69 -14.30 54.98 -4.95
N LEU A 70 -15.44 54.87 -5.62
CA LEU A 70 -16.19 53.60 -5.72
C LEU A 70 -15.37 52.48 -6.34
N GLU A 71 -14.55 52.78 -7.36
CA GLU A 71 -13.67 51.80 -7.98
C GLU A 71 -12.59 51.32 -7.01
N GLU A 72 -11.97 52.22 -6.25
CA GLU A 72 -10.96 51.86 -5.24
C GLU A 72 -11.58 51.07 -4.08
N LEU A 73 -12.80 51.39 -3.67
CA LEU A 73 -13.52 50.67 -2.62
C LEU A 73 -13.89 49.24 -3.08
N ALA A 74 -14.35 49.08 -4.33
CA ALA A 74 -14.65 47.79 -4.91
C ALA A 74 -13.39 46.89 -5.00
N VAL A 75 -12.25 47.47 -5.42
CA VAL A 75 -10.95 46.79 -5.42
C VAL A 75 -10.54 46.39 -4.01
N LEU A 76 -10.67 47.29 -3.03
CA LEU A 76 -10.36 47.02 -1.62
C LEU A 76 -11.22 45.88 -1.06
N PHE A 77 -12.53 45.91 -1.34
CA PHE A 77 -13.47 44.85 -0.97
C PHE A 77 -13.04 43.50 -1.55
N SER A 78 -12.81 43.42 -2.86
CA SER A 78 -12.44 42.17 -3.54
C SER A 78 -11.15 41.57 -2.99
N CYS A 79 -10.14 42.43 -2.75
CA CYS A 79 -8.87 42.03 -2.17
C CYS A 79 -9.03 41.52 -0.73
N TRP A 80 -9.83 42.22 0.07
CA TRP A 80 -10.13 41.83 1.45
C TRP A 80 -10.92 40.53 1.53
N ALA A 81 -12.01 40.41 0.77
CA ALA A 81 -12.87 39.22 0.74
C ALA A 81 -12.07 37.98 0.32
N THR A 82 -11.23 38.10 -0.70
CA THR A 82 -10.33 37.02 -1.14
C THR A 82 -9.29 36.66 -0.07
N ALA A 83 -8.75 37.65 0.64
CA ALA A 83 -7.77 37.42 1.69
C ALA A 83 -8.38 36.66 2.88
N ILE A 84 -9.55 37.07 3.39
CA ILE A 84 -10.19 36.39 4.53
C ILE A 84 -10.74 35.01 4.15
N ALA A 85 -11.16 34.82 2.90
CA ALA A 85 -11.55 33.53 2.35
C ALA A 85 -10.39 32.52 2.40
N LYS A 86 -9.21 32.90 1.89
CA LYS A 86 -8.05 32.01 1.84
C LYS A 86 -7.32 31.86 3.19
N ASP A 87 -7.31 32.91 4.01
CA ASP A 87 -6.59 32.90 5.28
C ASP A 87 -7.37 32.17 6.38
N SER A 88 -8.67 32.45 6.52
CA SER A 88 -9.51 32.00 7.64
C SER A 88 -10.76 31.22 7.24
N LEU A 89 -10.92 30.87 5.95
CA LEU A 89 -12.09 30.16 5.41
C LEU A 89 -13.40 30.89 5.74
N ALA A 90 -13.34 32.22 5.74
CA ALA A 90 -14.41 33.10 6.18
C ALA A 90 -15.52 33.26 5.12
N ILE A 91 -16.05 32.16 4.58
CA ILE A 91 -17.14 32.15 3.60
C ILE A 91 -18.35 31.36 4.12
N GLY A 92 -19.53 31.97 4.00
CA GLY A 92 -20.82 31.35 4.24
C GLY A 92 -21.12 31.11 5.70
N HIS A 93 -21.87 32.02 6.32
CA HIS A 93 -22.25 31.96 7.73
C HIS A 93 -23.12 30.73 8.11
N ILE A 94 -23.81 30.15 7.12
CA ILE A 94 -24.64 28.93 7.26
C ILE A 94 -23.82 27.62 7.18
N ILE A 95 -22.53 27.69 6.83
CA ILE A 95 -21.73 26.49 6.60
C ILE A 95 -21.07 26.08 7.93
N PRO A 96 -21.35 24.88 8.48
CA PRO A 96 -20.81 24.48 9.78
C PRO A 96 -19.30 24.23 9.75
N ASP A 97 -18.63 24.44 10.90
CA ASP A 97 -17.21 24.14 11.09
C ASP A 97 -16.87 22.65 10.84
N THR A 98 -17.84 21.75 11.03
CA THR A 98 -17.68 20.32 10.70
C THR A 98 -17.40 20.08 9.21
N VAL A 99 -17.96 20.91 8.32
CA VAL A 99 -17.71 20.89 6.87
C VAL A 99 -16.36 21.53 6.55
N ARG A 100 -16.01 22.64 7.22
CA ARG A 100 -14.71 23.33 7.03
C ARG A 100 -13.52 22.46 7.38
N ASN A 101 -13.65 21.70 8.46
CA ASN A 101 -12.67 20.69 8.88
C ASN A 101 -12.45 19.59 7.81
N GLY A 102 -13.38 19.40 6.88
CA GLY A 102 -13.24 18.44 5.77
C GLY A 102 -12.23 18.85 4.69
N ILE A 103 -11.74 20.10 4.69
CA ILE A 103 -10.97 20.65 3.56
C ILE A 103 -9.47 20.78 3.86
N ILE A 104 -9.08 21.03 5.11
CA ILE A 104 -7.70 21.39 5.47
C ILE A 104 -7.11 20.40 6.46
N LYS A 105 -5.82 20.07 6.24
CA LYS A 105 -5.04 19.09 7.02
C LYS A 105 -4.45 19.58 8.34
N LYS A 106 -4.27 20.90 8.52
CA LYS A 106 -3.73 21.47 9.75
C LYS A 106 -4.86 21.70 10.74
N GLU A 107 -4.60 21.46 12.02
CA GLU A 107 -5.32 22.08 13.14
C GLU A 107 -5.24 23.60 12.96
N TYR A 108 -6.14 24.13 12.14
CA TYR A 108 -6.39 25.56 12.09
C TYR A 108 -6.92 25.91 13.48
N GLU A 109 -6.22 26.79 14.19
CA GLU A 109 -6.63 27.12 15.55
C GLU A 109 -8.08 27.62 15.58
N ARG A 110 -8.57 28.31 14.52
CA ARG A 110 -9.95 28.85 14.38
C ARG A 110 -10.36 29.10 12.91
N PHE A 111 -11.66 28.97 12.62
CA PHE A 111 -12.32 29.40 11.37
C PHE A 111 -13.02 30.75 11.54
N GLY A 112 -13.13 31.51 10.44
CA GLY A 112 -13.81 32.80 10.40
C GLY A 112 -13.02 33.95 11.05
N VAL A 113 -13.58 35.14 11.01
CA VAL A 113 -12.94 36.37 11.49
C VAL A 113 -13.44 36.72 12.89
N LYS A 114 -12.55 37.07 13.84
CA LYS A 114 -12.96 37.47 15.20
C LYS A 114 -13.53 38.87 15.21
N GLU A 115 -14.37 39.15 16.21
CA GLU A 115 -14.89 40.48 16.53
C GLU A 115 -13.84 41.59 16.55
N SER A 116 -12.68 41.32 17.17
CA SER A 116 -11.58 42.29 17.35
C SER A 116 -10.62 42.38 16.17
N THR A 117 -10.83 41.59 15.12
CA THR A 117 -9.97 41.61 13.93
C THR A 117 -10.26 42.85 13.11
N ILE A 118 -9.23 43.41 12.46
CA ILE A 118 -9.35 44.44 11.43
C ILE A 118 -8.93 43.83 10.08
N PHE A 119 -8.58 44.65 9.08
CA PHE A 119 -7.93 44.14 7.87
C PHE A 119 -6.66 43.31 8.18
N THR A 120 -6.24 42.47 7.22
CA THR A 120 -4.99 41.71 7.36
C THR A 120 -3.80 42.64 7.55
N ARG A 121 -2.74 42.18 8.23
CA ARG A 121 -1.53 42.98 8.49
C ARG A 121 -0.96 43.63 7.23
N HIS A 122 -1.09 42.97 6.08
CA HIS A 122 -0.63 43.48 4.80
C HIS A 122 -1.53 44.58 4.25
N ILE A 123 -2.85 44.42 4.29
CA ILE A 123 -3.81 45.45 3.84
C ILE A 123 -3.70 46.70 4.74
N VAL A 124 -3.61 46.53 6.07
CA VAL A 124 -3.42 47.66 7.01
C VAL A 124 -2.16 48.45 6.67
N LYS A 125 -1.05 47.76 6.35
CA LYS A 125 0.20 48.42 5.95
C LYS A 125 0.02 49.26 4.69
N ILE A 126 -0.68 48.72 3.68
CA ILE A 126 -0.93 49.41 2.41
C ILE A 126 -1.82 50.65 2.62
N LEU A 127 -2.86 50.55 3.45
CA LEU A 127 -3.75 51.67 3.77
C LEU A 127 -3.00 52.79 4.53
N LYS A 128 -2.10 52.44 5.46
CA LYS A 128 -1.24 53.42 6.14
C LYS A 128 -0.28 54.13 5.18
N GLU A 129 0.31 53.40 4.24
CA GLU A 129 1.18 53.98 3.20
C GLU A 129 0.42 54.95 2.29
N LYS A 130 -0.91 54.79 2.15
CA LYS A 130 -1.79 55.70 1.43
C LYS A 130 -2.25 56.92 2.21
N GLY A 131 -1.97 56.99 3.51
CA GLY A 131 -2.26 58.16 4.35
C GLY A 131 -3.49 58.01 5.26
N TYR A 132 -4.13 56.83 5.33
CA TYR A 132 -5.25 56.61 6.24
C TYR A 132 -4.79 56.37 7.69
N SER A 133 -5.47 57.01 8.64
CA SER A 133 -5.20 56.87 10.08
C SER A 133 -5.70 55.52 10.63
N ASP A 134 -5.21 55.12 11.81
CA ASP A 134 -5.68 53.89 12.48
C ASP A 134 -7.18 53.93 12.81
N GLU A 135 -7.75 55.11 13.04
CA GLU A 135 -9.19 55.30 13.28
C GLU A 135 -9.99 55.16 11.99
N GLN A 136 -9.51 55.74 10.89
CA GLN A 136 -10.13 55.61 9.57
C GLN A 136 -10.13 54.15 9.09
N ILE A 137 -9.01 53.43 9.24
CA ILE A 137 -8.89 52.01 8.86
C ILE A 137 -9.87 51.14 9.66
N LYS A 138 -10.06 51.42 10.95
CA LYS A 138 -11.04 50.73 11.78
C LYS A 138 -12.48 51.03 11.33
N SER A 139 -12.78 52.28 11.01
CA SER A 139 -14.09 52.68 10.48
C SER A 139 -14.39 51.95 9.16
N MET A 140 -13.45 51.95 8.21
CA MET A 140 -13.58 51.23 6.94
C MET A 140 -13.90 49.74 7.14
N TYR A 141 -13.16 49.07 8.03
CA TYR A 141 -13.40 47.66 8.33
C TYR A 141 -14.77 47.45 8.99
N PHE A 142 -15.19 48.36 9.87
CA PHE A 142 -16.48 48.27 10.54
C PHE A 142 -17.62 48.34 9.53
N SER A 143 -17.56 49.24 8.54
CA SER A 143 -18.54 49.29 7.45
C SER A 143 -18.58 47.99 6.64
N PHE A 144 -17.43 47.38 6.34
CA PHE A 144 -17.38 46.08 5.69
C PHE A 144 -17.95 44.95 6.55
N LYS A 145 -17.65 44.94 7.85
CA LYS A 145 -18.18 43.95 8.81
C LYS A 145 -19.71 44.02 8.88
N GLN A 146 -20.29 45.20 9.02
CA GLN A 146 -21.75 45.37 9.17
C GLN A 146 -22.51 44.96 7.92
N ASN A 147 -21.97 45.26 6.73
CA ASN A 147 -22.67 45.03 5.47
C ASN A 147 -22.46 43.62 4.89
N TYR A 148 -21.26 43.03 5.06
CA TYR A 148 -20.88 41.80 4.36
C TYR A 148 -20.58 40.61 5.25
N LEU A 149 -20.40 40.79 6.56
CA LEU A 149 -20.14 39.68 7.48
C LEU A 149 -21.34 39.37 8.36
N GLN A 150 -21.56 38.09 8.62
CA GLN A 150 -22.58 37.60 9.55
C GLN A 150 -21.98 36.57 10.50
N LYS A 151 -22.50 36.52 11.74
CA LYS A 151 -22.05 35.57 12.75
C LYS A 151 -22.40 34.14 12.31
N GLY A 152 -21.43 33.23 12.37
CA GLY A 152 -21.62 31.85 11.95
C GLY A 152 -22.47 31.06 12.95
N GLU A 153 -23.27 30.12 12.45
CA GLU A 153 -24.16 29.30 13.28
C GLU A 153 -23.35 28.48 14.31
N GLY A 154 -23.58 28.72 15.60
CA GLY A 154 -22.88 28.03 16.70
C GLY A 154 -21.42 28.45 16.92
N THR A 155 -20.97 29.57 16.33
CA THR A 155 -19.59 30.07 16.46
C THR A 155 -19.53 31.53 16.94
N ASP A 156 -18.41 31.94 17.54
CA ASP A 156 -18.15 33.34 17.91
C ASP A 156 -17.39 34.13 16.83
N THR A 157 -17.35 33.60 15.61
CA THR A 157 -16.64 34.20 14.47
C THR A 157 -17.60 34.60 13.35
N TYR A 158 -17.12 35.51 12.51
CA TYR A 158 -17.86 36.15 11.43
C TYR A 158 -17.41 35.61 10.07
N TYR A 159 -18.36 35.46 9.14
CA TYR A 159 -18.16 34.89 7.81
C TYR A 159 -18.82 35.77 6.75
N LEU A 160 -18.27 35.79 5.53
CA LEU A 160 -18.90 36.46 4.40
C LEU A 160 -20.30 35.89 4.15
N ASN A 161 -21.29 36.78 4.08
CA ASN A 161 -22.66 36.40 3.75
C ASN A 161 -22.77 36.08 2.26
N LEU A 162 -23.17 34.85 1.93
CA LEU A 162 -23.32 34.36 0.54
C LEU A 162 -24.36 35.14 -0.27
N GLU A 163 -25.31 35.83 0.39
CA GLU A 163 -26.31 36.66 -0.28
C GLU A 163 -25.74 38.04 -0.70
N LYS A 164 -24.67 38.48 -0.02
CA LYS A 164 -24.05 39.80 -0.21
C LYS A 164 -22.78 39.77 -1.08
N VAL A 165 -22.35 38.58 -1.51
CA VAL A 165 -21.16 38.41 -2.34
C VAL A 165 -21.49 37.59 -3.58
N LYS A 166 -20.81 37.89 -4.69
CA LYS A 166 -20.91 37.14 -5.94
C LYS A 166 -19.54 36.72 -6.46
N LEU A 167 -19.53 35.69 -7.29
CA LEU A 167 -18.38 35.32 -8.10
C LEU A 167 -18.48 35.99 -9.46
N SER A 168 -17.53 36.86 -9.76
CA SER A 168 -17.45 37.57 -11.04
C SER A 168 -16.49 36.88 -12.00
N TYR A 169 -16.84 36.87 -13.28
CA TYR A 169 -16.08 36.26 -14.36
C TYR A 169 -16.04 37.19 -15.57
N ASP A 170 -14.83 37.49 -16.04
CA ASP A 170 -14.57 38.14 -17.33
C ASP A 170 -13.36 37.47 -18.01
N SER A 171 -13.56 37.04 -19.26
CA SER A 171 -12.53 36.42 -20.09
C SER A 171 -11.38 37.37 -20.46
N ASN A 172 -11.60 38.68 -20.39
CA ASN A 172 -10.59 39.70 -20.70
C ASN A 172 -9.97 40.33 -19.45
N HIS A 173 -10.32 39.84 -18.26
CA HIS A 173 -9.80 40.38 -17.01
C HIS A 173 -8.28 40.26 -16.92
N VAL A 174 -7.63 41.32 -16.45
CA VAL A 174 -6.17 41.34 -16.25
C VAL A 174 -5.85 40.77 -14.88
N TRP A 175 -5.08 39.67 -14.86
CA TRP A 175 -4.65 38.99 -13.65
C TRP A 175 -3.23 39.39 -13.26
N TYR A 176 -2.95 39.41 -11.96
CA TYR A 176 -1.65 39.77 -11.41
C TYR A 176 -1.03 38.61 -10.64
N ARG A 177 0.30 38.49 -10.70
CA ARG A 177 1.05 37.48 -9.94
C ARG A 177 2.23 38.09 -9.18
N CYS A 178 2.42 37.65 -7.94
CA CYS A 178 3.53 38.12 -7.10
C CYS A 178 4.77 37.22 -7.23
N ARG A 179 5.96 37.79 -7.44
CA ARG A 179 7.23 37.03 -7.47
C ARG A 179 7.71 36.58 -6.09
N LYS A 180 7.16 37.14 -5.01
CA LYS A 180 7.55 36.81 -3.62
C LYS A 180 6.73 35.65 -3.06
N CYS A 181 5.40 35.74 -3.09
CA CYS A 181 4.51 34.70 -2.56
C CYS A 181 3.93 33.78 -3.63
N SER A 182 4.19 34.02 -4.92
CA SER A 182 3.60 33.28 -6.05
C SER A 182 2.08 33.36 -6.20
N GLY A 183 1.38 34.06 -5.30
CA GLY A 183 -0.07 34.20 -5.33
C GLY A 183 -0.58 34.96 -6.55
N VAL A 184 -1.74 34.51 -7.04
CA VAL A 184 -2.48 35.07 -8.18
C VAL A 184 -3.74 35.76 -7.65
N TYR A 185 -4.06 36.93 -8.19
CA TYR A 185 -5.19 37.75 -7.73
C TYR A 185 -5.71 38.65 -8.85
N ALA A 186 -7.01 38.98 -8.78
CA ALA A 186 -7.71 39.76 -9.79
C ALA A 186 -7.34 41.25 -9.76
N TYR A 187 -7.12 41.82 -8.59
CA TYR A 187 -6.79 43.24 -8.42
C TYR A 187 -5.57 43.43 -7.53
N ASN A 188 -4.69 44.37 -7.88
CA ASN A 188 -3.62 44.82 -7.00
C ASN A 188 -4.08 46.04 -6.19
N LEU A 189 -3.61 46.17 -4.95
CA LEU A 189 -3.90 47.35 -4.11
C LEU A 189 -2.80 48.38 -4.33
N TRP A 190 -3.02 49.30 -5.27
CA TRP A 190 -2.11 50.40 -5.59
C TRP A 190 -0.66 49.95 -5.83
N GLY A 191 -0.46 48.96 -6.69
CA GLY A 191 0.86 48.41 -7.03
C GLY A 191 1.42 47.40 -6.02
N ARG A 192 0.64 46.99 -5.02
CA ARG A 192 1.05 46.04 -3.98
C ARG A 192 0.30 44.72 -4.09
N CYS A 193 0.99 43.64 -3.75
CA CYS A 193 0.38 42.31 -3.58
C CYS A 193 -0.54 42.27 -2.36
N THR A 194 -1.78 41.81 -2.55
CA THR A 194 -2.83 41.68 -1.53
C THR A 194 -2.46 40.73 -0.38
N PHE A 195 -1.75 39.65 -0.69
CA PHE A 195 -1.41 38.61 0.28
C PHE A 195 -0.15 38.89 1.10
N CYS A 196 0.86 39.56 0.53
CA CYS A 196 2.16 39.74 1.21
C CYS A 196 2.70 41.18 1.23
N GLY A 197 2.00 42.13 0.59
CA GLY A 197 2.39 43.55 0.53
C GLY A 197 3.64 43.87 -0.31
N SER A 198 4.14 42.93 -1.11
CA SER A 198 5.32 43.17 -1.96
C SER A 198 4.97 44.00 -3.20
N GLU A 199 5.89 44.87 -3.63
CA GLU A 199 5.86 45.59 -4.93
C GLU A 199 6.26 44.71 -6.12
N LYS A 200 6.82 43.51 -5.87
CA LYS A 200 7.32 42.61 -6.93
C LYS A 200 6.16 41.87 -7.59
N ILE A 201 5.28 42.61 -8.25
CA ILE A 201 4.08 42.10 -8.93
C ILE A 201 4.24 42.30 -10.44
N TYR A 202 3.62 41.44 -11.23
CA TYR A 202 3.56 41.59 -12.68
C TYR A 202 2.21 41.12 -13.21
N GLU A 203 1.77 41.72 -14.30
CA GLU A 203 0.59 41.30 -15.05
C GLU A 203 0.86 39.97 -15.75
N MET A 204 -0.06 39.03 -15.60
CA MET A 204 0.02 37.72 -16.22
C MET A 204 -0.24 37.84 -17.72
N THR A 205 0.65 37.27 -18.52
CA THR A 205 0.47 37.20 -19.97
C THR A 205 -0.54 36.10 -20.34
N LYS A 206 -1.05 36.13 -21.58
CA LYS A 206 -1.86 35.02 -22.12
C LYS A 206 -1.14 33.67 -22.03
N TYR A 207 0.18 33.67 -22.24
CA TYR A 207 1.02 32.46 -22.10
C TYR A 207 1.05 31.93 -20.65
N ASP A 208 1.03 32.81 -19.65
CA ASP A 208 0.99 32.40 -18.25
C ASP A 208 -0.35 31.76 -17.88
N LEU A 209 -1.46 32.27 -18.42
CA LEU A 209 -2.80 31.70 -18.26
C LEU A 209 -3.01 30.40 -19.05
N GLU A 210 -2.38 30.25 -20.21
CA GLU A 210 -2.40 29.02 -21.01
C GLU A 210 -1.80 27.82 -20.29
N ARG A 211 -0.89 28.02 -19.32
CA ARG A 211 -0.39 26.93 -18.47
C ARG A 211 -1.50 26.28 -17.65
N TYR A 212 -2.58 27.01 -17.40
CA TYR A 212 -3.77 26.54 -16.69
C TYR A 212 -4.89 26.12 -17.65
N ALA A 213 -4.64 26.09 -18.97
CA ALA A 213 -5.61 25.75 -20.02
C ALA A 213 -6.37 24.46 -19.76
N PHE A 214 -5.70 23.44 -19.21
CA PHE A 214 -6.32 22.16 -18.89
C PHE A 214 -7.47 22.29 -17.87
N TRP A 215 -7.32 23.21 -16.90
CA TRP A 215 -8.30 23.41 -15.82
C TRP A 215 -9.32 24.51 -16.14
N ASN A 216 -8.90 25.59 -16.82
CA ASN A 216 -9.78 26.73 -17.07
C ASN A 216 -10.62 26.61 -18.35
N LYS A 217 -10.11 26.03 -19.45
CA LYS A 217 -10.85 25.93 -20.73
C LYS A 217 -12.17 25.18 -20.59
N PRO A 218 -12.24 24.01 -19.92
CA PRO A 218 -13.51 23.30 -19.76
C PRO A 218 -14.57 24.13 -19.03
N VAL A 219 -14.15 24.92 -18.02
CA VAL A 219 -15.05 25.80 -17.26
C VAL A 219 -15.54 26.95 -18.13
N ILE A 220 -14.63 27.60 -18.87
CA ILE A 220 -14.97 28.70 -19.78
C ILE A 220 -15.91 28.23 -20.89
N GLU A 221 -15.62 27.09 -21.51
CA GLU A 221 -16.48 26.47 -22.51
C GLU A 221 -17.85 26.14 -21.91
N ALA A 222 -17.91 25.62 -20.69
CA ALA A 222 -19.18 25.32 -20.03
C ALA A 222 -20.03 26.58 -19.79
N ILE A 223 -19.42 27.67 -19.31
CA ILE A 223 -20.09 28.96 -19.11
C ILE A 223 -20.57 29.53 -20.46
N TRP A 224 -19.72 29.50 -21.48
CA TRP A 224 -20.06 29.98 -22.83
C TRP A 224 -21.25 29.19 -23.39
N ASN A 225 -21.21 27.87 -23.34
CA ASN A 225 -22.28 27.03 -23.85
C ASN A 225 -23.60 27.22 -23.10
N ALA A 226 -23.55 27.34 -21.76
CA ALA A 226 -24.73 27.62 -20.94
C ALA A 226 -25.41 28.94 -21.35
N LYS A 227 -24.62 30.01 -21.59
CA LYS A 227 -25.14 31.30 -22.09
C LYS A 227 -25.78 31.20 -23.48
N HIS A 228 -25.39 30.21 -24.29
CA HIS A 228 -25.92 29.98 -25.64
C HIS A 228 -26.94 28.84 -25.70
N GLY A 229 -27.52 28.43 -24.56
CA GLY A 229 -28.57 27.41 -24.51
C GLY A 229 -28.11 25.99 -24.85
N LYS A 230 -26.79 25.74 -24.82
CA LYS A 230 -26.21 24.40 -25.00
C LYS A 230 -25.82 23.83 -23.65
N ASN A 231 -26.28 22.61 -23.35
CA ASN A 231 -25.93 21.94 -22.11
C ASN A 231 -24.59 21.20 -22.29
N THR A 232 -23.56 21.55 -21.51
CA THR A 232 -22.20 21.00 -21.67
C THR A 232 -21.57 20.42 -20.43
N ILE A 233 -22.17 20.65 -19.26
CA ILE A 233 -21.71 19.96 -18.05
C ILE A 233 -22.24 18.53 -18.13
N LYS A 234 -21.33 17.61 -18.49
CA LYS A 234 -21.58 16.17 -18.41
C LYS A 234 -21.01 15.66 -17.10
N THR A 235 -21.83 15.00 -16.32
CA THR A 235 -21.36 14.20 -15.19
C THR A 235 -20.85 12.89 -15.75
N ILE A 236 -19.67 12.46 -15.28
CA ILE A 236 -19.17 11.12 -15.55
C ILE A 236 -19.43 10.31 -14.28
N ASN A 237 -20.32 9.33 -14.38
CA ASN A 237 -20.56 8.40 -13.30
C ASN A 237 -19.49 7.30 -13.33
N THR A 238 -18.70 7.21 -12.26
CA THR A 238 -17.64 6.21 -12.14
C THR A 238 -17.93 5.30 -10.95
N GLU A 239 -17.91 3.99 -11.18
CA GLU A 239 -18.12 2.98 -10.15
C GLU A 239 -17.00 1.94 -10.11
N GLU A 240 -16.83 1.31 -8.95
CA GLU A 240 -15.82 0.28 -8.73
C GLU A 240 -16.38 -1.11 -9.02
N HIS A 241 -15.61 -1.95 -9.72
CA HIS A 241 -15.95 -3.36 -9.97
C HIS A 241 -14.84 -4.28 -9.49
N THR A 242 -14.88 -4.61 -8.20
CA THR A 242 -13.90 -5.49 -7.56
C THR A 242 -14.60 -6.63 -6.83
N ALA A 243 -13.89 -7.74 -6.66
CA ALA A 243 -14.36 -8.86 -5.84
C ALA A 243 -14.59 -8.46 -4.36
N GLN A 244 -14.17 -7.26 -3.94
CA GLN A 244 -14.43 -6.75 -2.60
C GLN A 244 -15.87 -6.23 -2.43
N LEU A 245 -16.57 -5.91 -3.53
CA LEU A 245 -17.93 -5.37 -3.54
C LEU A 245 -19.00 -6.44 -3.87
N SER A 246 -18.58 -7.70 -4.10
CA SER A 246 -19.48 -8.80 -4.46
C SER A 246 -20.12 -9.50 -3.26
N HIS A 247 -19.99 -8.95 -2.05
CA HIS A 247 -20.65 -9.51 -0.86
C HIS A 247 -22.18 -9.46 -1.03
N LYS A 248 -22.84 -10.63 -0.95
CA LYS A 248 -24.28 -10.78 -1.10
C LYS A 248 -24.89 -11.32 0.19
N ASP A 249 -25.79 -10.56 0.80
CA ASP A 249 -26.66 -11.06 1.87
C ASP A 249 -27.82 -11.82 1.20
N GLN A 250 -27.71 -13.15 1.10
CA GLN A 250 -28.56 -14.03 0.27
C GLN A 250 -30.08 -13.92 0.56
N ARG A 251 -30.51 -13.27 1.65
CA ARG A 251 -31.93 -13.18 2.04
C ARG A 251 -32.69 -11.97 1.47
N ASN A 252 -32.03 -10.87 1.11
CA ASN A 252 -32.73 -9.59 0.87
C ASN A 252 -32.38 -8.85 -0.43
N GLU A 253 -31.23 -9.10 -1.05
CA GLU A 253 -30.82 -8.40 -2.28
C GLU A 253 -30.75 -9.37 -3.46
N MET A 254 -31.49 -9.05 -4.52
CA MET A 254 -31.56 -9.87 -5.73
C MET A 254 -30.21 -9.87 -6.48
N TRP A 255 -29.47 -8.76 -6.40
CA TRP A 255 -28.15 -8.56 -7.02
C TRP A 255 -27.13 -8.04 -6.00
N SER A 256 -25.88 -8.46 -6.14
CA SER A 256 -24.73 -7.85 -5.47
C SER A 256 -24.43 -6.45 -6.03
N THR A 257 -23.67 -5.63 -5.27
CA THR A 257 -23.24 -4.29 -5.74
C THR A 257 -22.55 -4.35 -7.10
N THR A 258 -21.71 -5.37 -7.33
CA THR A 258 -21.01 -5.59 -8.61
C THR A 258 -21.96 -5.90 -9.77
N GLU A 259 -22.93 -6.79 -9.58
CA GLU A 259 -23.92 -7.15 -10.61
C GLU A 259 -24.79 -5.95 -10.98
N LYS A 260 -25.15 -5.14 -9.98
CA LYS A 260 -25.90 -3.90 -10.18
C LYS A 260 -25.13 -2.90 -11.05
N TYR A 261 -23.85 -2.67 -10.73
CA TYR A 261 -23.01 -1.77 -11.52
C TYR A 261 -22.72 -2.30 -12.93
N GLU A 262 -22.63 -3.62 -13.11
CA GLU A 262 -22.52 -4.24 -14.43
C GLU A 262 -23.75 -3.93 -15.30
N MET A 263 -24.95 -4.13 -14.75
CA MET A 263 -26.20 -3.83 -15.45
C MET A 263 -26.33 -2.34 -15.79
N LEU A 264 -26.02 -1.45 -14.84
CA LEU A 264 -26.05 0.00 -15.07
C LEU A 264 -25.01 0.47 -16.10
N PHE A 265 -23.90 -0.23 -16.23
CA PHE A 265 -22.88 0.04 -17.25
C PHE A 265 -23.29 -0.47 -18.65
N GLN A 266 -24.19 -1.46 -18.72
CA GLN A 266 -24.83 -1.92 -19.95
C GLN A 266 -26.06 -1.08 -20.33
N ASP A 267 -26.28 0.06 -19.66
CA ASP A 267 -27.48 0.90 -19.78
C ASP A 267 -28.79 0.15 -19.46
N ILE A 268 -28.75 -0.90 -18.63
CA ILE A 268 -29.95 -1.61 -18.15
C ILE A 268 -30.49 -0.83 -16.94
N PRO A 269 -31.70 -0.23 -17.02
CA PRO A 269 -32.23 0.59 -15.94
C PRO A 269 -32.61 -0.28 -14.73
N ILE A 270 -32.10 0.08 -13.55
CA ILE A 270 -32.47 -0.48 -12.25
C ILE A 270 -32.95 0.68 -11.39
N ASP A 271 -34.18 0.62 -10.86
CA ASP A 271 -34.71 1.54 -9.84
C ASP A 271 -34.50 3.05 -10.10
N ASN A 272 -34.52 3.48 -11.38
CA ASN A 272 -34.23 4.85 -11.82
C ASN A 272 -32.80 5.37 -11.49
N GLU A 273 -31.84 4.48 -11.26
CA GLU A 273 -30.44 4.87 -11.08
C GLU A 273 -29.80 5.30 -12.40
N THR A 274 -28.84 6.23 -12.30
CA THR A 274 -28.10 6.74 -13.45
C THR A 274 -27.17 5.66 -14.00
N PRO A 275 -27.06 5.53 -15.34
CA PRO A 275 -26.06 4.65 -15.95
C PRO A 275 -24.64 4.91 -15.45
N VAL A 276 -23.79 3.90 -15.54
CA VAL A 276 -22.37 4.01 -15.20
C VAL A 276 -21.58 4.28 -16.48
N ASP A 277 -20.83 5.38 -16.54
CA ASP A 277 -20.01 5.74 -17.70
C ASP A 277 -18.63 5.06 -17.67
N ILE A 278 -18.06 4.90 -16.47
CA ILE A 278 -16.73 4.32 -16.27
C ILE A 278 -16.79 3.26 -15.16
N LEU A 279 -16.40 2.04 -15.48
CA LEU A 279 -16.12 1.01 -14.48
C LEU A 279 -14.61 0.92 -14.22
N SER A 280 -14.22 1.10 -12.96
CA SER A 280 -12.87 0.83 -12.47
C SER A 280 -12.77 -0.61 -11.98
N CYS A 281 -12.21 -1.50 -12.81
CA CYS A 281 -12.25 -2.94 -12.58
C CYS A 281 -10.90 -3.54 -12.16
N THR A 282 -10.94 -4.66 -11.43
CA THR A 282 -9.78 -5.56 -11.26
C THR A 282 -9.83 -6.70 -12.29
N THR A 283 -9.12 -7.80 -12.05
CA THR A 283 -9.13 -9.03 -12.87
C THR A 283 -10.52 -9.68 -12.99
N THR A 284 -11.51 -9.23 -12.22
CA THR A 284 -12.90 -9.71 -12.29
C THR A 284 -13.50 -9.57 -13.69
N MET A 285 -13.10 -8.55 -14.44
CA MET A 285 -13.56 -8.30 -15.81
C MET A 285 -12.68 -8.91 -16.90
N GLU A 286 -11.64 -9.65 -16.51
CA GLU A 286 -10.78 -10.36 -17.44
C GLU A 286 -11.47 -11.62 -17.98
N VAL A 287 -12.19 -12.33 -17.11
CA VAL A 287 -12.98 -13.53 -17.42
C VAL A 287 -14.22 -13.17 -18.25
N GLY A 288 -14.65 -14.07 -19.14
CA GLY A 288 -15.59 -13.90 -20.28
C GLY A 288 -17.00 -13.33 -20.06
N ILE A 289 -17.21 -12.40 -19.12
CA ILE A 289 -18.47 -11.68 -18.90
C ILE A 289 -18.81 -10.85 -20.16
N ASP A 290 -20.05 -10.89 -20.60
CA ASP A 290 -20.53 -10.15 -21.78
C ASP A 290 -21.09 -8.79 -21.37
N ILE A 291 -20.22 -7.77 -21.38
CA ILE A 291 -20.57 -6.37 -21.14
C ILE A 291 -20.72 -5.55 -22.42
N GLY A 292 -20.92 -6.21 -23.56
CA GLY A 292 -20.94 -5.55 -24.86
C GLY A 292 -19.55 -5.08 -25.34
N SER A 293 -19.54 -4.12 -26.26
CA SER A 293 -18.31 -3.60 -26.88
C SER A 293 -17.86 -2.30 -26.24
N LEU A 294 -16.67 -2.31 -25.63
CA LEU A 294 -16.08 -1.09 -25.09
C LEU A 294 -15.51 -0.20 -26.20
N THR A 295 -15.63 1.11 -26.02
CA THR A 295 -15.02 2.14 -26.88
C THR A 295 -13.55 2.37 -26.49
N ALA A 296 -13.27 2.40 -25.19
CA ALA A 296 -11.95 2.64 -24.65
C ALA A 296 -11.64 1.77 -23.43
N ILE A 297 -10.37 1.42 -23.27
CA ILE A 297 -9.85 0.71 -22.10
C ILE A 297 -8.61 1.44 -21.60
N GLY A 298 -8.65 1.84 -20.34
CA GLY A 298 -7.49 2.35 -19.60
C GLY A 298 -6.93 1.25 -18.70
N MET A 299 -5.68 0.86 -18.91
CA MET A 299 -4.94 -0.03 -18.02
C MET A 299 -3.98 0.81 -17.18
N ARG A 300 -4.08 0.71 -15.85
CA ARG A 300 -3.26 1.48 -14.90
C ARG A 300 -1.81 0.99 -14.78
N ASN A 301 -1.53 -0.22 -15.23
CA ASN A 301 -0.21 -0.87 -15.25
C ASN A 301 -0.15 -1.80 -16.47
N VAL A 302 1.05 -2.24 -16.84
CA VAL A 302 1.19 -3.34 -17.80
C VAL A 302 0.68 -4.63 -17.12
N PRO A 303 -0.36 -5.29 -17.66
CA PRO A 303 -0.85 -6.58 -17.16
C PRO A 303 0.28 -7.61 -17.03
N PRO A 304 0.28 -8.45 -15.98
CA PRO A 304 1.39 -9.36 -15.68
C PRO A 304 1.79 -10.30 -16.82
N LEU A 305 0.81 -10.80 -17.56
CA LEU A 305 1.04 -11.67 -18.71
C LEU A 305 0.35 -11.10 -19.95
N ARG A 306 0.91 -11.46 -21.11
CA ARG A 306 0.33 -11.14 -22.43
C ARG A 306 -1.11 -11.65 -22.59
N GLN A 307 -1.46 -12.77 -21.97
CA GLN A 307 -2.81 -13.32 -22.00
C GLN A 307 -3.78 -12.36 -21.32
N ASN A 308 -3.37 -11.82 -20.15
CA ASN A 308 -4.16 -10.81 -19.44
C ASN A 308 -4.29 -9.55 -20.32
N TYR A 309 -3.19 -9.10 -20.93
CA TYR A 309 -3.21 -7.96 -21.84
C TYR A 309 -4.20 -8.15 -22.99
N GLN A 310 -4.12 -9.27 -23.69
CA GLN A 310 -4.99 -9.58 -24.84
C GLN A 310 -6.45 -9.75 -24.44
N GLN A 311 -6.72 -10.40 -23.29
CA GLN A 311 -8.09 -10.55 -22.79
C GLN A 311 -8.71 -9.20 -22.40
N ARG A 312 -7.95 -8.33 -21.74
CA ARG A 312 -8.39 -6.97 -21.38
C ARG A 312 -8.55 -6.10 -22.62
N ALA A 313 -7.51 -5.94 -23.43
CA ALA A 313 -7.54 -5.14 -24.65
C ALA A 313 -8.62 -5.60 -25.64
N GLY A 314 -8.85 -6.91 -25.74
CA GLY A 314 -9.88 -7.52 -26.59
C GLY A 314 -11.33 -7.33 -26.13
N ARG A 315 -11.57 -6.58 -25.04
CA ARG A 315 -12.91 -6.08 -24.66
C ARG A 315 -13.33 -4.86 -25.46
N ALA A 316 -12.37 -4.08 -25.96
CA ALA A 316 -12.65 -2.96 -26.83
C ALA A 316 -12.72 -3.42 -28.30
N GLY A 317 -13.59 -2.80 -29.09
CA GLY A 317 -13.65 -3.06 -30.54
C GLY A 317 -14.39 -4.34 -30.95
N ARG A 318 -15.24 -4.91 -30.08
CA ARG A 318 -16.19 -5.98 -30.49
C ARG A 318 -17.35 -5.35 -31.30
N ARG A 319 -17.90 -6.06 -32.29
CA ARG A 319 -19.14 -5.69 -33.02
C ARG A 319 -19.23 -4.23 -33.55
N GLY A 320 -18.44 -3.90 -34.57
CA GLY A 320 -18.76 -2.78 -35.48
C GLY A 320 -18.36 -1.37 -35.05
N SER A 321 -17.71 -1.17 -33.90
CA SER A 321 -17.06 0.11 -33.60
C SER A 321 -15.80 0.27 -34.48
N SER A 322 -15.73 1.38 -35.23
CA SER A 322 -14.66 1.62 -36.21
C SER A 322 -13.30 1.94 -35.58
N ILE A 323 -13.30 2.38 -34.31
CA ILE A 323 -12.11 2.78 -33.57
C ILE A 323 -12.25 2.31 -32.13
N SER A 324 -11.31 1.47 -31.67
CA SER A 324 -11.13 1.13 -30.26
C SER A 324 -9.83 1.75 -29.74
N THR A 325 -9.88 2.33 -28.54
CA THR A 325 -8.70 2.96 -27.93
C THR A 325 -8.25 2.18 -26.71
N ILE A 326 -7.00 1.74 -26.72
CA ILE A 326 -6.40 1.03 -25.59
C ILE A 326 -5.23 1.88 -25.10
N VAL A 327 -5.31 2.37 -23.86
CA VAL A 327 -4.25 3.15 -23.21
C VAL A 327 -3.68 2.33 -22.08
N THR A 328 -2.42 1.93 -22.18
CA THR A 328 -1.69 1.28 -21.10
C THR A 328 -0.73 2.27 -20.45
N TYR A 329 -1.00 2.60 -19.19
CA TYR A 329 -0.08 3.36 -18.35
C TYR A 329 0.96 2.41 -17.76
N ALA A 330 2.23 2.54 -18.15
CA ALA A 330 3.32 1.78 -17.56
C ALA A 330 3.80 2.49 -16.30
N GLN A 331 3.72 1.81 -15.15
CA GLN A 331 4.22 2.34 -13.88
C GLN A 331 5.74 2.22 -13.79
N ASP A 332 6.32 2.79 -12.73
CA ASP A 332 7.73 2.71 -12.38
C ASP A 332 8.21 1.31 -11.93
N GLY A 333 7.50 0.26 -12.33
CA GLY A 333 7.81 -1.14 -12.02
C GLY A 333 8.81 -1.75 -13.03
N PRO A 334 9.53 -2.82 -12.65
CA PRO A 334 10.57 -3.43 -13.46
C PRO A 334 9.95 -4.24 -14.60
N HIS A 335 8.80 -4.85 -14.33
CA HIS A 335 7.93 -5.48 -15.32
C HIS A 335 7.40 -4.44 -16.33
N ASP A 336 6.81 -3.35 -15.84
CA ASP A 336 6.24 -2.29 -16.67
C ASP A 336 7.30 -1.59 -17.52
N ASN A 337 8.46 -1.24 -16.95
CA ASN A 337 9.59 -0.66 -17.67
C ASN A 337 10.15 -1.59 -18.76
N TYR A 338 10.23 -2.89 -18.46
CA TYR A 338 10.67 -3.89 -19.43
C TYR A 338 9.76 -3.91 -20.66
N TYR A 339 8.43 -3.93 -20.45
CA TYR A 339 7.47 -3.94 -21.55
C TYR A 339 7.23 -2.56 -22.17
N PHE A 340 7.49 -1.46 -21.44
CA PHE A 340 7.50 -0.12 -22.01
C PHE A 340 8.62 0.04 -23.04
N THR A 341 9.81 -0.49 -22.74
CA THR A 341 10.94 -0.48 -23.68
C THR A 341 10.84 -1.58 -24.75
N ASN A 342 10.12 -2.67 -24.48
CA ASN A 342 9.94 -3.81 -25.39
C ASN A 342 8.45 -4.16 -25.62
N PRO A 343 7.63 -3.24 -26.17
CA PRO A 343 6.17 -3.40 -26.22
C PRO A 343 5.71 -4.57 -27.10
N ARG A 344 6.53 -4.98 -28.09
CA ARG A 344 6.23 -6.12 -28.96
C ARG A 344 6.04 -7.42 -28.18
N GLY A 345 6.73 -7.60 -27.05
CA GLY A 345 6.65 -8.80 -26.23
C GLY A 345 5.26 -9.01 -25.61
N ILE A 346 4.65 -7.95 -25.08
CA ILE A 346 3.33 -8.03 -24.42
C ILE A 346 2.18 -7.99 -25.43
N ILE A 347 2.33 -7.24 -26.52
CA ILE A 347 1.27 -7.04 -27.53
C ILE A 347 1.19 -8.23 -28.51
N ALA A 348 2.34 -8.66 -29.04
CA ALA A 348 2.45 -9.61 -30.16
C ALA A 348 3.38 -10.81 -29.86
N GLY A 349 3.73 -11.03 -28.59
CA GLY A 349 4.53 -12.18 -28.18
C GLY A 349 3.80 -13.51 -28.36
N LYS A 350 4.55 -14.60 -28.54
CA LYS A 350 3.99 -15.96 -28.68
C LYS A 350 3.37 -16.43 -27.39
N LEU A 351 2.10 -16.85 -27.39
CA LEU A 351 1.41 -17.39 -26.21
C LEU A 351 2.17 -18.53 -25.50
N ARG A 352 2.06 -18.56 -24.15
CA ARG A 352 2.73 -19.61 -23.36
C ARG A 352 1.92 -20.89 -23.53
N LYS A 353 2.61 -22.03 -23.62
CA LYS A 353 1.92 -23.31 -23.50
C LYS A 353 1.54 -23.48 -22.02
N PRO A 354 0.26 -23.62 -21.67
CA PRO A 354 -0.11 -23.94 -20.30
C PRO A 354 0.54 -25.28 -19.93
N TRP A 355 1.15 -25.33 -18.75
CA TRP A 355 1.74 -26.53 -18.19
C TRP A 355 0.97 -26.91 -16.94
N ILE A 356 0.73 -28.21 -16.75
CA ILE A 356 0.02 -28.76 -15.60
C ILE A 356 0.91 -29.89 -15.07
N ASP A 357 1.25 -29.82 -13.78
CA ASP A 357 1.93 -30.90 -13.08
C ASP A 357 0.94 -32.02 -12.75
N VAL A 358 0.88 -33.03 -13.63
CA VAL A 358 0.01 -34.20 -13.44
C VAL A 358 0.65 -35.26 -12.53
N GLU A 359 1.94 -35.15 -12.20
CA GLU A 359 2.67 -36.15 -11.41
C GLU A 359 2.78 -35.77 -9.92
N ASN A 360 2.20 -34.63 -9.53
CA ASN A 360 2.22 -34.12 -8.17
C ASN A 360 1.54 -35.07 -7.16
N GLU A 361 2.33 -35.79 -6.35
CA GLU A 361 1.84 -36.77 -5.36
C GLU A 361 0.81 -36.15 -4.37
N LYS A 362 0.97 -34.86 -4.03
CA LYS A 362 0.08 -34.14 -3.10
C LYS A 362 -1.29 -33.86 -3.72
N LEU A 363 -1.33 -33.43 -4.99
CA LEU A 363 -2.59 -33.22 -5.70
C LEU A 363 -3.31 -34.55 -5.92
N LEU A 364 -2.59 -35.60 -6.33
CA LEU A 364 -3.15 -36.94 -6.50
C LEU A 364 -3.78 -37.45 -5.20
N LYS A 365 -3.07 -37.34 -4.06
CA LYS A 365 -3.62 -37.71 -2.73
C LYS A 365 -4.93 -36.98 -2.43
N ARG A 366 -5.00 -35.68 -2.68
CA ARG A 366 -6.21 -34.87 -2.44
C ARG A 366 -7.40 -35.31 -3.31
N HIS A 367 -7.14 -35.61 -4.59
CA HIS A 367 -8.18 -36.13 -5.49
C HIS A 367 -8.69 -37.49 -5.03
N ILE A 368 -7.78 -38.36 -4.57
CA ILE A 368 -8.11 -39.67 -4.00
C ILE A 368 -8.93 -39.52 -2.70
N SER A 369 -8.60 -38.55 -1.84
CA SER A 369 -9.39 -38.22 -0.64
C SER A 369 -10.83 -37.87 -0.99
N MET A 370 -11.03 -37.10 -2.06
CA MET A 370 -12.36 -36.74 -2.55
C MET A 370 -13.15 -37.98 -2.97
N VAL A 371 -12.53 -38.90 -3.72
CA VAL A 371 -13.16 -40.16 -4.11
C VAL A 371 -13.52 -41.01 -2.88
N ALA A 372 -12.60 -41.16 -1.93
CA ALA A 372 -12.80 -41.98 -0.73
C ALA A 372 -13.94 -41.46 0.14
N ILE A 373 -13.95 -40.16 0.46
CA ILE A 373 -14.99 -39.60 1.33
C ILE A 373 -16.35 -39.55 0.64
N ASN A 374 -16.39 -39.24 -0.66
CA ASN A 374 -17.66 -39.14 -1.38
C ASN A 374 -18.28 -40.53 -1.61
N SER A 375 -17.44 -41.56 -1.80
CA SER A 375 -17.89 -42.96 -1.86
C SER A 375 -18.52 -43.41 -0.54
N PHE A 376 -17.94 -42.99 0.60
CA PHE A 376 -18.52 -43.26 1.90
C PHE A 376 -19.84 -42.51 2.11
N MET A 377 -19.86 -41.19 1.89
CA MET A 377 -21.04 -40.36 2.13
C MET A 377 -22.24 -40.79 1.26
N SER A 378 -21.97 -41.15 0.00
CA SER A 378 -22.98 -41.71 -0.91
C SER A 378 -23.62 -42.99 -0.37
N SER A 379 -22.87 -43.84 0.34
CA SER A 379 -23.40 -45.06 0.96
C SER A 379 -24.38 -44.79 2.12
N PHE A 380 -24.35 -43.57 2.68
CA PHE A 380 -25.30 -43.09 3.70
C PHE A 380 -26.38 -42.17 3.13
N GLY A 381 -26.44 -41.98 1.80
CA GLY A 381 -27.38 -41.06 1.16
C GLY A 381 -27.14 -39.59 1.52
N ALA A 382 -25.92 -39.24 1.94
CA ALA A 382 -25.52 -37.89 2.32
C ALA A 382 -24.49 -37.35 1.32
N SER A 383 -24.46 -36.02 1.16
CA SER A 383 -23.47 -35.34 0.34
C SER A 383 -22.55 -34.47 1.18
N ILE A 384 -21.26 -34.40 0.80
CA ILE A 384 -20.25 -33.64 1.56
C ILE A 384 -20.48 -32.12 1.55
N ASP A 385 -21.15 -31.60 0.52
CA ASP A 385 -21.52 -30.19 0.36
C ASP A 385 -22.77 -29.79 1.14
N GLU A 386 -23.51 -30.75 1.70
CA GLU A 386 -24.71 -30.47 2.50
C GLU A 386 -24.50 -30.82 3.98
N TYR A 387 -23.67 -31.83 4.27
CA TYR A 387 -23.53 -32.34 5.63
C TYR A 387 -22.67 -31.41 6.50
N PRO A 388 -23.16 -30.97 7.68
CA PRO A 388 -22.37 -30.16 8.59
C PRO A 388 -21.14 -30.88 9.14
N VAL A 389 -19.98 -30.20 9.13
CA VAL A 389 -18.71 -30.78 9.59
C VAL A 389 -18.74 -31.21 11.06
N VAL A 390 -19.41 -30.42 11.90
CA VAL A 390 -19.54 -30.67 13.35
C VAL A 390 -20.29 -31.98 13.59
N ASP A 391 -21.32 -32.23 12.79
CA ASP A 391 -22.17 -33.41 12.93
C ASP A 391 -21.46 -34.63 12.32
N PHE A 392 -20.69 -34.45 11.24
CA PHE A 392 -19.86 -35.52 10.65
C PHE A 392 -18.87 -36.09 11.67
N PHE A 393 -18.14 -35.22 12.39
CA PHE A 393 -17.16 -35.67 13.40
C PHE A 393 -17.80 -36.33 14.62
N LYS A 394 -19.06 -35.99 14.94
CA LYS A 394 -19.82 -36.59 16.05
C LYS A 394 -20.43 -37.93 15.68
N GLU A 395 -21.00 -38.05 14.48
CA GLU A 395 -21.92 -39.14 14.14
C GLU A 395 -21.33 -40.15 13.15
N LEU A 396 -20.57 -39.68 12.15
CA LEU A 396 -20.14 -40.50 11.01
C LEU A 396 -18.64 -40.82 10.99
N TYR A 397 -17.81 -40.02 11.66
CA TYR A 397 -16.35 -40.14 11.57
C TYR A 397 -15.78 -41.49 12.06
N SER A 398 -16.32 -42.05 13.13
CA SER A 398 -15.90 -43.38 13.61
C SER A 398 -16.16 -44.46 12.55
N ARG A 399 -17.32 -44.41 11.88
CA ARG A 399 -17.68 -45.31 10.78
C ARG A 399 -16.82 -45.06 9.54
N TYR A 400 -16.45 -43.80 9.27
CA TYR A 400 -15.54 -43.47 8.18
C TYR A 400 -14.14 -44.05 8.40
N LYS A 401 -13.61 -44.03 9.63
CA LYS A 401 -12.33 -44.68 9.95
C LYS A 401 -12.38 -46.18 9.66
N GLU A 402 -13.47 -46.84 10.06
CA GLU A 402 -13.68 -48.27 9.78
C GLU A 402 -13.85 -48.55 8.29
N TYR A 403 -14.54 -47.69 7.55
CA TYR A 403 -14.64 -47.82 6.09
C TYR A 403 -13.28 -47.71 5.40
N LEU A 404 -12.46 -46.74 5.82
CA LEU A 404 -11.18 -46.43 5.17
C LEU A 404 -10.15 -47.56 5.32
N THR A 405 -10.23 -48.38 6.37
CA THR A 405 -9.33 -49.55 6.51
C THR A 405 -9.53 -50.56 5.39
N TYR A 406 -10.78 -50.78 4.97
CA TYR A 406 -11.15 -51.70 3.89
C TYR A 406 -11.21 -51.04 2.51
N TRP A 407 -11.16 -49.71 2.44
CA TRP A 407 -11.26 -48.97 1.19
C TRP A 407 -10.07 -49.26 0.25
N THR A 408 -10.38 -49.47 -1.02
CA THR A 408 -9.42 -49.66 -2.11
C THR A 408 -9.92 -48.97 -3.37
N LEU A 409 -8.99 -48.52 -4.22
CA LEU A 409 -9.32 -48.06 -5.58
C LEU A 409 -9.52 -49.26 -6.48
N LYS A 410 -10.58 -49.25 -7.29
CA LYS A 410 -10.80 -50.27 -8.33
C LYS A 410 -9.75 -50.10 -9.43
N GLU A 411 -9.37 -51.18 -10.11
CA GLU A 411 -8.35 -51.14 -11.18
C GLU A 411 -8.72 -50.18 -12.32
N ALA A 412 -10.01 -50.07 -12.66
CA ALA A 412 -10.50 -49.11 -13.64
C ALA A 412 -10.28 -47.65 -13.21
N ASP A 413 -10.46 -47.35 -11.92
CA ASP A 413 -10.27 -46.01 -11.35
C ASP A 413 -8.78 -45.67 -11.24
N VAL A 414 -7.91 -46.66 -10.97
CA VAL A 414 -6.45 -46.50 -11.01
C VAL A 414 -5.98 -46.07 -12.39
N PHE A 415 -6.47 -46.72 -13.44
CA PHE A 415 -6.09 -46.37 -14.82
C PHE A 415 -6.61 -44.98 -15.25
N LEU A 416 -7.77 -44.57 -14.74
CA LEU A 416 -8.41 -43.29 -15.09
C LEU A 416 -7.83 -42.10 -14.29
N LEU A 417 -7.55 -42.29 -13.00
CA LEU A 417 -7.22 -41.20 -12.06
C LEU A 417 -5.73 -41.03 -11.82
N LEU A 418 -4.90 -42.04 -12.07
CA LEU A 418 -3.47 -42.01 -11.76
C LEU A 418 -2.60 -41.94 -13.02
N PRO A 419 -1.54 -41.12 -13.03
CA PRO A 419 -0.55 -41.13 -14.10
C PRO A 419 0.12 -42.50 -14.23
N LYS A 420 0.46 -42.90 -15.47
CA LYS A 420 1.05 -44.23 -15.77
C LYS A 420 2.30 -44.58 -14.97
N LYS A 421 3.02 -43.59 -14.44
CA LYS A 421 4.25 -43.77 -13.66
C LYS A 421 4.04 -43.77 -12.14
N TYR A 422 2.83 -43.49 -11.65
CA TYR A 422 2.57 -43.31 -10.23
C TYR A 422 2.18 -44.62 -9.55
N SER A 423 2.95 -45.05 -8.56
CA SER A 423 2.64 -46.21 -7.72
C SER A 423 1.83 -45.79 -6.49
N PHE A 424 0.52 -46.03 -6.48
CA PHE A 424 -0.32 -45.73 -5.32
C PHE A 424 -0.11 -46.75 -4.19
N ILE A 425 0.35 -46.28 -3.03
CA ILE A 425 0.49 -47.10 -1.82
C ILE A 425 -0.68 -46.81 -0.89
N ALA A 426 -1.70 -47.68 -0.92
CA ALA A 426 -2.95 -47.50 -0.18
C ALA A 426 -2.74 -47.32 1.32
N ASP A 427 -1.86 -48.09 1.95
CA ASP A 427 -1.62 -48.00 3.40
C ASP A 427 -0.99 -46.68 3.84
N LYS A 428 -0.10 -46.11 3.01
CA LYS A 428 0.50 -44.79 3.24
C LYS A 428 -0.57 -43.70 3.18
N PHE A 429 -1.47 -43.79 2.20
CA PHE A 429 -2.60 -42.87 2.05
C PHE A 429 -3.58 -42.96 3.22
N LYS A 430 -4.00 -44.18 3.62
CA LYS A 430 -4.93 -44.41 4.72
C LYS A 430 -4.45 -43.79 6.03
N LYS A 431 -3.18 -44.05 6.39
CA LYS A 431 -2.56 -43.49 7.60
C LYS A 431 -2.53 -41.97 7.57
N TRP A 432 -2.18 -41.38 6.42
CA TRP A 432 -2.15 -39.94 6.25
C TRP A 432 -3.55 -39.31 6.38
N MET A 433 -4.57 -39.86 5.71
CA MET A 433 -5.93 -39.32 5.73
C MET A 433 -6.53 -39.31 7.14
N ILE A 434 -6.31 -40.37 7.92
CA ILE A 434 -6.78 -40.45 9.32
C ILE A 434 -6.06 -39.40 10.17
N ALA A 435 -4.74 -39.26 10.01
CA ALA A 435 -3.96 -38.30 10.78
C ALA A 435 -4.39 -36.84 10.51
N GLU A 436 -4.71 -36.48 9.26
CA GLU A 436 -5.23 -35.14 8.95
C GLU A 436 -6.64 -34.94 9.50
N LEU A 437 -7.55 -35.89 9.34
CA LEU A 437 -8.91 -35.76 9.88
C LEU A 437 -8.94 -35.70 11.42
N ASP A 438 -8.01 -36.37 12.11
CA ASP A 438 -7.91 -36.29 13.57
C ASP A 438 -7.49 -34.89 14.04
N LYS A 439 -6.61 -34.20 13.31
CA LYS A 439 -6.27 -32.80 13.61
C LYS A 439 -7.47 -31.88 13.43
N ILE A 440 -8.22 -32.07 12.34
CA ILE A 440 -9.40 -31.24 12.04
C ILE A 440 -10.48 -31.50 13.10
N LYS A 441 -10.69 -32.76 13.49
CA LYS A 441 -11.63 -33.11 14.58
C LYS A 441 -11.31 -32.33 15.85
N GLU A 442 -10.04 -32.30 16.26
CA GLU A 442 -9.60 -31.57 17.46
C GLU A 442 -9.90 -30.08 17.35
N MET A 443 -9.71 -29.48 16.18
CA MET A 443 -10.05 -28.07 15.92
C MET A 443 -11.56 -27.80 16.00
N VAL A 444 -12.37 -28.66 15.38
CA VAL A 444 -13.84 -28.54 15.35
C VAL A 444 -14.44 -28.72 16.74
N GLU A 445 -13.96 -29.69 17.52
CA GLU A 445 -14.44 -29.95 18.89
C GLU A 445 -14.07 -28.81 19.85
N LYS A 446 -12.89 -28.21 19.69
CA LYS A 446 -12.46 -27.08 20.54
C LYS A 446 -13.22 -25.79 20.24
N ARG A 447 -13.59 -25.52 18.99
CA ARG A 447 -14.21 -24.24 18.56
C ARG A 447 -15.25 -24.42 17.44
N PRO A 448 -16.43 -24.97 17.74
CA PRO A 448 -17.48 -25.14 16.74
C PRO A 448 -17.96 -23.82 16.11
N GLU A 449 -17.75 -22.67 16.75
CA GLU A 449 -18.17 -21.36 16.25
C GLU A 449 -17.43 -20.86 15.01
N LEU A 450 -16.18 -21.31 14.79
CA LEU A 450 -15.38 -20.94 13.61
C LEU A 450 -15.84 -21.70 12.35
N PHE A 451 -16.63 -22.75 12.57
CA PHE A 451 -17.21 -23.61 11.54
C PHE A 451 -18.71 -23.34 11.38
N SER A 452 -19.10 -22.08 11.61
CA SER A 452 -20.40 -21.54 11.26
C SER A 452 -20.23 -20.35 10.32
N SER A 453 -21.09 -20.25 9.30
CA SER A 453 -21.11 -19.17 8.32
C SER A 453 -21.59 -17.85 8.95
N ASP A 454 -21.37 -16.74 8.23
CA ASP A 454 -21.82 -15.40 8.62
C ASP A 454 -23.36 -15.33 8.83
N ASN A 455 -24.12 -16.31 8.33
CA ASN A 455 -25.57 -16.43 8.45
C ASN A 455 -26.04 -17.33 9.62
N GLY A 456 -25.11 -17.93 10.37
CA GLY A 456 -25.40 -18.87 11.45
C GLY A 456 -25.59 -20.34 11.00
N GLU A 457 -25.38 -20.66 9.74
CA GLU A 457 -25.41 -22.04 9.22
C GLU A 457 -24.08 -22.75 9.51
N LYS A 458 -24.08 -24.05 9.80
CA LYS A 458 -22.83 -24.78 10.03
C LYS A 458 -22.08 -24.99 8.71
N LYS A 459 -20.77 -24.78 8.69
CA LYS A 459 -19.90 -25.11 7.55
C LYS A 459 -20.02 -26.60 7.21
N THR A 460 -19.95 -26.89 5.93
CA THR A 460 -20.10 -28.24 5.40
C THR A 460 -18.80 -29.02 5.55
N VAL A 461 -18.86 -30.35 5.45
CA VAL A 461 -17.66 -31.20 5.39
C VAL A 461 -16.77 -30.77 4.22
N LEU A 462 -17.37 -30.46 3.08
CA LEU A 462 -16.67 -29.99 1.89
C LEU A 462 -15.84 -28.73 2.18
N ASP A 463 -16.45 -27.70 2.77
CA ASP A 463 -15.80 -26.41 3.03
C ASP A 463 -14.56 -26.58 3.93
N VAL A 464 -14.71 -27.31 5.03
CA VAL A 464 -13.61 -27.47 6.00
C VAL A 464 -12.49 -28.33 5.44
N LEU A 465 -12.81 -29.43 4.74
CA LEU A 465 -11.77 -30.26 4.15
C LEU A 465 -11.06 -29.57 2.96
N PHE A 466 -11.72 -28.64 2.28
CA PHE A 466 -11.06 -27.73 1.35
C PHE A 466 -10.14 -26.74 2.05
N GLU A 467 -10.62 -26.04 3.09
CA GLU A 467 -9.84 -25.06 3.88
C GLU A 467 -8.56 -25.69 4.43
N GLU A 468 -8.67 -26.87 5.03
CA GLU A 468 -7.56 -27.61 5.64
C GLU A 468 -6.69 -28.35 4.60
N GLY A 469 -7.09 -28.33 3.32
CA GLY A 469 -6.30 -28.88 2.22
C GLY A 469 -6.19 -30.40 2.18
N VAL A 470 -7.20 -31.08 2.72
CA VAL A 470 -7.42 -32.52 2.56
C VAL A 470 -7.98 -32.84 1.17
N LEU A 471 -8.81 -31.94 0.63
CA LEU A 471 -9.39 -32.00 -0.72
C LEU A 471 -8.66 -31.07 -1.72
N PRO A 472 -8.83 -31.27 -3.04
CA PRO A 472 -8.20 -30.45 -4.07
C PRO A 472 -8.77 -29.03 -4.05
N THR A 473 -7.96 -28.05 -3.71
CA THR A 473 -8.44 -26.66 -3.67
C THR A 473 -8.39 -26.03 -5.05
N TYR A 474 -9.53 -25.65 -5.61
CA TYR A 474 -9.61 -24.70 -6.71
C TYR A 474 -9.20 -23.33 -6.17
N SER A 475 -8.16 -22.73 -6.78
CA SER A 475 -7.49 -21.41 -6.66
C SER A 475 -8.02 -20.26 -5.77
N PHE A 476 -8.83 -20.51 -4.75
CA PHE A 476 -9.27 -19.52 -3.77
C PHE A 476 -8.32 -19.54 -2.57
N PRO A 477 -7.86 -18.37 -2.09
CA PRO A 477 -6.95 -18.29 -0.96
C PRO A 477 -7.57 -18.99 0.26
N LYS A 478 -6.81 -19.88 0.92
CA LYS A 478 -7.30 -20.71 2.05
C LYS A 478 -7.46 -19.94 3.37
N ASN A 479 -6.77 -18.81 3.49
CA ASN A 479 -6.60 -18.06 4.74
C ASN A 479 -7.08 -16.63 4.53
N VAL A 480 -8.35 -16.47 4.16
CA VAL A 480 -8.95 -15.16 3.90
C VAL A 480 -9.45 -14.55 5.20
N VAL A 481 -9.20 -13.27 5.37
CA VAL A 481 -9.79 -12.46 6.43
C VAL A 481 -10.57 -11.30 5.83
N GLY A 482 -11.73 -11.03 6.42
CA GLY A 482 -12.58 -9.92 6.04
C GLY A 482 -12.20 -8.63 6.77
N PHE A 483 -12.35 -7.51 6.07
CA PHE A 483 -12.46 -6.19 6.68
C PHE A 483 -13.97 -5.88 6.86
N TYR A 484 -14.46 -5.93 8.09
CA TYR A 484 -15.90 -5.86 8.37
C TYR A 484 -16.37 -4.40 8.49
N ILE A 485 -17.15 -3.95 7.51
CA ILE A 485 -17.81 -2.64 7.52
C ILE A 485 -19.29 -2.87 7.80
N GLU A 486 -19.78 -2.30 8.89
CA GLU A 486 -21.15 -2.50 9.36
C GLU A 486 -22.04 -1.30 9.05
N LYS A 487 -23.35 -1.52 8.95
CA LYS A 487 -24.33 -0.41 8.97
C LYS A 487 -24.27 0.34 10.30
N GLU A 488 -24.78 1.56 10.34
CA GLU A 488 -24.70 2.43 11.51
C GLU A 488 -25.23 1.82 12.82
N ASN A 489 -26.20 0.91 12.74
CA ASN A 489 -26.76 0.22 13.91
C ASN A 489 -26.01 -1.07 14.30
N GLY A 490 -25.00 -1.49 13.54
CA GLY A 490 -24.26 -2.73 13.72
C GLY A 490 -25.09 -4.01 13.48
N SER A 491 -26.29 -3.91 12.89
CA SER A 491 -27.17 -5.08 12.71
C SER A 491 -26.76 -5.97 11.54
N LYS A 492 -26.08 -5.41 10.55
CA LYS A 492 -25.68 -6.08 9.31
C LYS A 492 -24.34 -5.57 8.80
N ILE A 493 -23.67 -6.42 8.04
CA ILE A 493 -22.49 -6.08 7.24
C ILE A 493 -22.97 -5.27 6.02
N GLU A 494 -22.40 -4.08 5.82
CA GLU A 494 -22.61 -3.25 4.63
C GLU A 494 -21.64 -3.66 3.51
N GLN A 495 -20.36 -3.85 3.85
CA GLN A 495 -19.31 -4.29 2.93
C GLN A 495 -18.30 -5.19 3.68
N LYS A 496 -17.72 -6.17 2.98
CA LYS A 496 -16.71 -7.08 3.53
C LYS A 496 -15.56 -7.32 2.54
N PRO A 497 -14.65 -6.35 2.36
CA PRO A 497 -13.47 -6.57 1.54
C PRO A 497 -12.59 -7.69 2.07
N GLU A 498 -12.44 -8.74 1.28
CA GLU A 498 -11.69 -9.94 1.65
C GLU A 498 -10.27 -9.96 1.04
N ARG A 499 -9.30 -10.40 1.85
CA ARG A 499 -7.88 -10.55 1.46
C ARG A 499 -7.27 -11.78 2.10
N ALA A 500 -6.32 -12.39 1.39
CA ALA A 500 -5.48 -13.44 1.95
C ALA A 500 -4.63 -12.89 3.10
N LEU A 501 -4.44 -13.69 4.16
CA LEU A 501 -3.83 -13.28 5.43
C LEU A 501 -2.41 -12.74 5.26
N ASP A 502 -1.62 -13.32 4.37
CA ASP A 502 -0.25 -12.89 4.04
C ASP A 502 -0.19 -11.44 3.53
N ILE A 503 -1.23 -11.00 2.81
CA ILE A 503 -1.39 -9.62 2.34
C ILE A 503 -2.09 -8.76 3.40
N ALA A 504 -3.15 -9.29 4.03
CA ALA A 504 -3.98 -8.56 4.98
C ALA A 504 -3.20 -8.07 6.22
N ILE A 505 -2.21 -8.84 6.70
CA ILE A 505 -1.35 -8.38 7.81
C ILE A 505 -0.54 -7.12 7.47
N SER A 506 -0.42 -6.74 6.19
CA SER A 506 0.19 -5.48 5.74
C SER A 506 -0.86 -4.43 5.38
N GLU A 507 -1.82 -4.79 4.53
CA GLU A 507 -2.81 -3.84 3.98
C GLU A 507 -3.83 -3.42 5.03
N TYR A 508 -4.25 -4.36 5.87
CA TYR A 508 -5.24 -4.16 6.92
C TYR A 508 -4.57 -4.03 8.29
N ALA A 509 -3.27 -3.73 8.34
CA ALA A 509 -2.59 -3.49 9.61
C ALA A 509 -3.20 -2.25 10.32
N PRO A 510 -3.34 -2.26 11.65
CA PRO A 510 -3.79 -1.08 12.40
C PRO A 510 -2.99 0.18 12.03
N GLY A 511 -3.67 1.31 11.87
CA GLY A 511 -3.10 2.58 11.40
C GLY A 511 -3.14 2.79 9.89
N LYS A 512 -3.44 1.75 9.09
CA LYS A 512 -3.60 1.86 7.63
C LYS A 512 -4.90 2.54 7.23
N VAL A 513 -4.92 3.08 6.01
CA VAL A 513 -6.11 3.68 5.40
C VAL A 513 -6.55 2.84 4.21
N LEU A 514 -7.85 2.52 4.16
CA LEU A 514 -8.50 1.75 3.12
C LEU A 514 -9.63 2.58 2.51
N VAL A 515 -9.78 2.50 1.19
CA VAL A 515 -10.91 3.09 0.47
C VAL A 515 -11.79 1.96 -0.03
N VAL A 516 -13.08 2.01 0.31
CA VAL A 516 -14.08 0.99 -0.06
C VAL A 516 -15.35 1.73 -0.46
N ASN A 517 -15.80 1.52 -1.70
CA ASN A 517 -17.00 2.15 -2.25
C ASN A 517 -17.06 3.68 -2.00
N LYS A 518 -16.00 4.40 -2.42
CA LYS A 518 -15.84 5.86 -2.29
C LYS A 518 -15.76 6.40 -0.85
N ARG A 519 -15.79 5.54 0.17
CA ARG A 519 -15.61 5.91 1.58
C ARG A 519 -14.22 5.49 2.07
N THR A 520 -13.63 6.33 2.93
CA THR A 520 -12.30 6.09 3.49
C THR A 520 -12.41 5.60 4.92
N TYR A 521 -11.60 4.61 5.29
CA TYR A 521 -11.61 3.94 6.59
C TYR A 521 -10.18 3.83 7.12
N LYS A 522 -9.94 4.26 8.37
CA LYS A 522 -8.69 3.96 9.09
C LYS A 522 -8.86 2.61 9.79
N VAL A 523 -7.91 1.69 9.64
CA VAL A 523 -7.97 0.38 10.29
C VAL A 523 -7.60 0.52 11.76
N GLY A 524 -8.43 0.01 12.66
CA GLY A 524 -8.27 0.21 14.10
C GLY A 524 -8.83 -0.91 14.98
N GLY A 525 -9.14 -2.07 14.41
CA GLY A 525 -9.65 -3.20 15.17
C GLY A 525 -9.34 -4.55 14.54
N ILE A 526 -9.17 -5.55 15.40
CA ILE A 526 -9.13 -6.98 15.06
C ILE A 526 -10.47 -7.57 15.51
N TYR A 527 -11.30 -7.94 14.53
CA TYR A 527 -12.74 -8.16 14.75
C TYR A 527 -13.35 -9.08 13.70
N SER A 528 -14.39 -9.83 14.10
CA SER A 528 -15.25 -10.61 13.21
C SER A 528 -16.72 -10.39 13.56
N PHE A 529 -17.58 -10.21 12.55
CA PHE A 529 -18.99 -9.82 12.74
C PHE A 529 -19.76 -10.69 13.75
N ASN A 530 -19.62 -12.01 13.66
CA ASN A 530 -20.37 -12.95 14.50
C ASN A 530 -19.92 -12.96 15.97
N SER A 531 -18.70 -12.50 16.28
CA SER A 531 -18.15 -12.61 17.64
C SER A 531 -18.92 -11.78 18.67
N LYS A 532 -19.58 -10.69 18.24
CA LYS A 532 -20.33 -9.80 19.13
C LYS A 532 -21.67 -10.37 19.59
N PHE A 533 -22.22 -11.39 18.93
CA PHE A 533 -23.53 -11.98 19.29
C PHE A 533 -23.41 -13.14 20.29
N LYS A 534 -22.19 -13.48 20.73
CA LYS A 534 -21.96 -14.58 21.67
C LYS A 534 -22.51 -14.24 23.06
N PRO A 535 -23.32 -15.13 23.67
CA PRO A 535 -23.75 -14.98 25.05
C PRO A 535 -22.55 -14.75 25.98
N TYR A 536 -22.65 -13.77 26.89
CA TYR A 536 -21.61 -13.38 27.86
C TYR A 536 -20.37 -12.67 27.31
N TYR A 537 -20.18 -12.58 25.98
CA TYR A 537 -19.01 -11.95 25.35
C TYR A 537 -19.34 -10.71 24.50
N PHE A 538 -20.57 -10.20 24.57
CA PHE A 538 -21.04 -9.03 23.80
C PHE A 538 -20.07 -7.82 23.86
N GLU A 539 -19.48 -7.58 25.04
CA GLU A 539 -18.55 -6.47 25.30
C GLU A 539 -17.07 -6.88 25.31
N LYS A 540 -16.79 -8.19 25.30
CA LYS A 540 -15.43 -8.77 25.43
C LYS A 540 -15.15 -9.79 24.33
N GLN A 541 -15.53 -9.46 23.10
CA GLN A 541 -15.50 -10.39 21.96
C GLN A 541 -14.08 -10.90 21.61
N ALA A 542 -13.04 -10.12 21.92
CA ALA A 542 -11.66 -10.49 21.61
C ALA A 542 -11.04 -11.43 22.64
N ALA A 543 -11.58 -11.48 23.87
CA ALA A 543 -10.97 -12.22 24.98
C ALA A 543 -10.75 -13.70 24.66
N PRO A 544 -11.71 -14.43 24.05
CA PRO A 544 -11.52 -15.84 23.71
C PRO A 544 -10.34 -16.11 22.77
N TYR A 545 -9.96 -15.15 21.93
CA TYR A 545 -8.87 -15.34 20.96
C TYR A 545 -7.49 -15.20 21.60
N PHE A 546 -7.36 -14.39 22.66
CA PHE A 546 -6.10 -14.23 23.39
C PHE A 546 -5.76 -15.44 24.26
N ASP A 547 -6.76 -16.24 24.62
CA ASP A 547 -6.59 -17.49 25.37
C ASP A 547 -6.26 -18.69 24.46
N ASP A 548 -6.29 -18.54 23.13
CA ASP A 548 -6.00 -19.61 22.17
C ASP A 548 -4.55 -19.63 21.69
N GLN A 549 -3.93 -20.80 21.72
CA GLN A 549 -2.60 -21.03 21.15
C GLN A 549 -2.57 -20.99 19.60
N ASN A 550 -3.73 -21.11 18.93
CA ASN A 550 -3.83 -20.99 17.48
C ASN A 550 -3.72 -19.53 17.00
N TYR A 551 -4.20 -18.59 17.82
CA TYR A 551 -4.21 -17.16 17.52
C TYR A 551 -3.03 -16.44 18.16
N ILE A 552 -2.67 -16.80 19.40
CA ILE A 552 -1.51 -16.26 20.10
C ILE A 552 -0.42 -17.33 20.20
N LYS A 553 0.73 -17.05 19.58
CA LYS A 553 1.94 -17.89 19.71
C LYS A 553 3.08 -17.10 20.32
N LYS A 554 3.90 -17.78 21.12
CA LYS A 554 5.17 -17.20 21.58
C LYS A 554 6.13 -17.19 20.40
N LEU A 555 6.73 -16.02 20.15
CA LEU A 555 7.80 -15.89 19.18
C LEU A 555 9.13 -15.98 19.93
N TYR A 556 10.05 -16.74 19.37
CA TYR A 556 11.41 -16.87 19.85
C TYR A 556 12.32 -16.22 18.84
N GLU A 557 13.17 -15.29 19.26
CA GLU A 557 14.11 -14.63 18.37
C GLU A 557 15.55 -14.72 18.87
N CYS A 558 16.49 -14.69 17.94
CA CYS A 558 17.90 -14.55 18.29
C CYS A 558 18.17 -13.11 18.73
N PRO A 559 18.76 -12.88 19.91
CA PRO A 559 19.09 -11.52 20.36
C PRO A 559 20.18 -10.87 19.50
N ASP A 560 20.96 -11.66 18.75
CA ASP A 560 21.83 -11.13 17.73
C ASP A 560 21.01 -10.67 16.52
N GLN A 561 20.80 -9.35 16.40
CA GLN A 561 20.16 -8.71 15.25
C GLN A 561 20.84 -9.08 13.92
N ALA A 562 22.09 -9.54 13.92
CA ALA A 562 22.78 -10.02 12.73
C ALA A 562 22.30 -11.39 12.25
N CYS A 563 21.81 -12.21 13.17
CA CYS A 563 21.31 -13.55 12.91
C CYS A 563 19.89 -13.52 12.34
N GLY A 564 19.03 -12.65 12.89
CA GLY A 564 17.66 -12.45 12.40
C GLY A 564 16.75 -13.67 12.49
N TRP A 565 17.18 -14.75 13.16
CA TRP A 565 16.38 -15.96 13.33
C TRP A 565 15.18 -15.69 14.23
N PHE A 566 14.02 -16.17 13.80
CA PHE A 566 12.87 -16.34 14.68
C PHE A 566 12.13 -17.64 14.40
N GLY A 567 11.44 -18.15 15.42
CA GLY A 567 10.65 -19.37 15.35
C GLY A 567 9.50 -19.37 16.34
N ILE A 568 8.50 -20.20 16.06
CA ILE A 568 7.37 -20.46 16.97
C ILE A 568 7.65 -21.61 17.95
N ASN A 569 8.72 -22.37 17.71
CA ASN A 569 9.16 -23.47 18.56
C ASN A 569 10.46 -23.10 19.26
N TYR A 570 10.55 -23.40 20.55
CA TYR A 570 11.77 -23.21 21.30
C TYR A 570 12.87 -24.16 20.79
N PRO A 571 14.11 -23.70 20.56
CA PRO A 571 15.19 -24.57 20.11
C PRO A 571 15.48 -25.68 21.12
N LYS A 572 15.75 -26.91 20.64
CA LYS A 572 15.96 -28.09 21.51
C LYS A 572 17.01 -27.90 22.61
N ASN A 573 18.06 -27.08 22.37
CA ASN A 573 19.13 -26.82 23.32
C ASN A 573 19.16 -25.36 23.83
N GLY A 574 18.17 -24.53 23.50
CA GLY A 574 18.15 -23.09 23.83
C GLY A 574 19.11 -22.22 23.03
N ASP A 575 20.08 -22.80 22.32
CA ASP A 575 20.95 -22.09 21.39
C ASP A 575 20.20 -21.74 20.10
N CYS A 576 20.50 -20.57 19.56
CA CYS A 576 20.00 -20.17 18.26
C CYS A 576 20.43 -21.21 17.20
N PRO A 577 19.48 -21.81 16.44
CA PRO A 577 19.80 -22.81 15.43
C PRO A 577 20.70 -22.31 14.29
N PHE A 578 20.79 -20.98 14.13
CA PHE A 578 21.50 -20.33 13.02
C PHE A 578 22.90 -19.88 13.42
N CYS A 579 23.05 -19.09 14.49
CA CYS A 579 24.37 -18.58 14.90
C CYS A 579 25.08 -19.47 15.94
N ARG A 580 24.36 -20.38 16.61
CA ARG A 580 24.84 -21.30 17.67
C ARG A 580 25.55 -20.64 18.87
N LYS A 581 25.59 -19.30 18.93
CA LYS A 581 26.34 -18.51 19.92
C LYS A 581 25.44 -17.83 20.97
N ALA A 582 24.19 -17.57 20.62
CA ALA A 582 23.28 -16.80 21.46
C ALA A 582 22.15 -17.67 22.02
N LYS A 583 21.88 -17.55 23.32
CA LYS A 583 20.68 -18.10 23.93
C LYS A 583 19.47 -17.29 23.48
N VAL A 584 18.46 -18.00 22.99
CA VAL A 584 17.22 -17.41 22.50
C VAL A 584 16.44 -16.78 23.67
N GLN A 585 16.04 -15.53 23.51
CA GLN A 585 15.19 -14.80 24.47
C GLN A 585 13.76 -14.70 23.94
N SER A 586 12.77 -14.51 24.83
CA SER A 586 11.39 -14.29 24.42
C SER A 586 10.78 -13.12 25.19
N GLU A 587 10.36 -12.07 24.49
CA GLU A 587 9.63 -10.96 25.10
C GLU A 587 8.31 -10.61 24.37
N ILE A 588 8.08 -11.06 23.12
CA ILE A 588 6.94 -10.62 22.30
C ILE A 588 6.16 -11.82 21.73
N ARG A 589 4.82 -11.70 21.69
CA ARG A 589 3.90 -12.70 21.14
C ARG A 589 3.44 -12.34 19.72
N MET A 590 3.22 -13.36 18.90
CA MET A 590 2.65 -13.24 17.57
C MET A 590 1.13 -13.48 17.65
N LEU A 591 0.35 -12.55 17.10
CA LEU A 591 -1.09 -12.64 16.95
C LEU A 591 -1.47 -12.91 15.48
N LYS A 592 -2.13 -14.03 15.22
CA LYS A 592 -2.85 -14.28 13.97
C LYS A 592 -4.18 -13.49 14.01
N PRO A 593 -4.45 -12.57 13.09
CA PRO A 593 -5.72 -11.85 13.10
C PRO A 593 -6.85 -12.76 12.60
N TRP A 594 -8.04 -12.65 13.22
CA TRP A 594 -9.25 -13.37 12.82
C TRP A 594 -10.20 -12.52 11.95
N GLY A 595 -9.81 -11.28 11.67
CA GLY A 595 -10.57 -10.31 10.90
C GLY A 595 -10.18 -8.89 11.29
N PHE A 596 -10.56 -7.91 10.49
CA PHE A 596 -10.22 -6.51 10.69
C PHE A 596 -11.46 -5.63 10.66
N ALA A 597 -11.38 -4.46 11.29
CA ALA A 597 -12.48 -3.50 11.31
C ALA A 597 -11.97 -2.04 11.32
N PRO A 598 -12.80 -1.10 10.85
CA PRO A 598 -12.49 0.31 10.94
C PRO A 598 -12.36 0.77 12.38
N LEU A 599 -11.50 1.78 12.58
CA LEU A 599 -11.37 2.50 13.84
C LEU A 599 -12.75 3.03 14.24
N ASN A 600 -13.17 2.71 15.46
CA ASN A 600 -14.48 3.08 16.00
C ASN A 600 -15.71 2.54 15.23
N GLY A 601 -15.52 1.65 14.25
CA GLY A 601 -16.62 1.16 13.42
C GLY A 601 -17.11 2.18 12.39
N GLU A 602 -16.32 3.20 12.05
CA GLU A 602 -16.77 4.37 11.27
C GLU A 602 -15.84 4.69 10.08
N SER A 603 -16.39 5.36 9.07
CA SER A 603 -15.59 5.98 8.01
C SER A 603 -14.95 7.28 8.52
N ILE A 604 -13.73 7.56 8.06
CA ILE A 604 -13.04 8.82 8.30
C ILE A 604 -13.20 9.76 7.10
N LYS A 605 -12.96 11.05 7.33
CA LYS A 605 -12.95 12.04 6.25
C LYS A 605 -11.69 11.86 5.38
N GLU A 606 -11.78 12.22 4.10
CA GLU A 606 -10.63 12.16 3.18
C GLU A 606 -9.48 13.08 3.62
N SER A 607 -9.78 14.21 4.27
CA SER A 607 -8.75 15.10 4.85
C SER A 607 -7.93 14.45 5.97
N GLU A 608 -8.53 13.50 6.69
CA GLU A 608 -7.92 12.75 7.79
C GLU A 608 -7.22 11.46 7.30
N ALA A 609 -7.27 11.19 5.99
CA ALA A 609 -6.72 10.00 5.34
C ALA A 609 -5.20 10.01 5.18
N GLU A 610 -4.45 10.55 6.16
CA GLU A 610 -3.01 10.33 6.18
C GLU A 610 -2.70 8.92 6.68
N SER A 611 -2.10 8.11 5.80
CA SER A 611 -1.62 6.79 6.17
C SER A 611 -0.36 6.93 7.01
N GLU A 612 -0.36 6.35 8.21
CA GLU A 612 0.90 5.98 8.84
C GLU A 612 1.54 4.84 8.03
N HIS A 613 2.83 4.96 7.74
CA HIS A 613 3.58 3.93 7.03
C HIS A 613 3.94 2.78 8.00
N SER A 614 3.00 1.88 8.29
CA SER A 614 3.27 0.55 8.85
C SER A 614 3.40 -0.48 7.71
N PHE A 615 4.26 -1.48 7.81
CA PHE A 615 4.46 -2.45 6.72
C PHE A 615 4.82 -3.80 7.36
N ALA A 616 4.26 -4.93 6.90
CA ALA A 616 4.76 -6.22 7.37
C ALA A 616 6.22 -6.40 6.94
N GLU A 617 7.06 -7.01 7.76
CA GLU A 617 8.45 -7.29 7.43
C GLU A 617 8.58 -8.31 6.30
N GLU A 618 9.80 -8.46 5.76
CA GLU A 618 10.09 -9.54 4.82
C GLU A 618 9.77 -10.90 5.45
N PRO A 619 9.07 -11.79 4.73
CA PRO A 619 8.74 -13.13 5.21
C PRO A 619 10.02 -13.92 5.47
N CYS A 620 10.22 -14.39 6.71
CA CYS A 620 11.35 -15.25 7.03
C CYS A 620 10.91 -16.68 7.30
N TYR A 621 11.71 -17.59 6.78
CA TYR A 621 11.48 -19.01 6.90
C TYR A 621 12.22 -19.61 8.11
N SER A 622 11.50 -20.31 8.98
CA SER A 622 12.01 -20.74 10.29
C SER A 622 12.77 -22.08 10.28
N THR A 623 12.62 -22.90 9.24
CA THR A 623 13.14 -24.27 9.29
C THR A 623 14.66 -24.32 9.08
N THR A 624 15.30 -25.07 9.97
CA THR A 624 16.69 -25.49 9.88
C THR A 624 16.92 -26.37 8.65
N PRO A 625 17.94 -26.08 7.82
CA PRO A 625 18.31 -26.95 6.70
C PRO A 625 18.82 -28.30 7.20
N LEU A 626 18.41 -29.37 6.51
CA LEU A 626 18.99 -30.71 6.64
C LEU A 626 20.13 -30.81 5.61
N GLU A 627 21.37 -31.12 6.00
CA GLU A 627 22.48 -31.16 5.04
C GLU A 627 22.33 -32.25 3.97
N ASP A 628 21.56 -33.30 4.27
CA ASP A 628 21.38 -34.48 3.42
C ASP A 628 20.47 -34.24 2.19
N ASP A 629 19.76 -33.12 2.11
CA ASP A 629 18.80 -32.83 1.02
C ASP A 629 19.37 -31.97 -0.12
N MET A 630 20.57 -31.43 0.05
CA MET A 630 21.20 -30.51 -0.91
C MET A 630 21.91 -31.24 -2.05
N GLN A 631 21.55 -30.92 -3.29
CA GLN A 631 22.13 -31.53 -4.49
C GLN A 631 23.14 -30.61 -5.17
N LYS A 632 24.19 -31.19 -5.76
CA LYS A 632 25.19 -30.44 -6.54
C LYS A 632 24.58 -29.96 -7.86
N THR A 633 24.95 -28.76 -8.27
CA THR A 633 24.65 -28.20 -9.60
C THR A 633 25.89 -28.29 -10.50
N GLU A 634 25.77 -27.89 -11.76
CA GLU A 634 26.93 -27.73 -12.66
C GLU A 634 27.84 -26.55 -12.29
N PHE A 635 27.35 -25.65 -11.43
CA PHE A 635 28.08 -24.50 -10.94
C PHE A 635 28.99 -24.86 -9.76
N LYS A 636 30.12 -24.17 -9.66
CA LYS A 636 31.20 -24.56 -8.74
C LYS A 636 30.82 -24.51 -7.26
N ASN A 637 30.13 -23.45 -6.84
CA ASN A 637 29.84 -23.14 -5.44
C ASN A 637 28.33 -23.04 -5.16
N ILE A 638 27.48 -23.52 -6.06
CA ILE A 638 26.01 -23.48 -5.90
C ILE A 638 25.47 -24.89 -5.71
N ARG A 639 24.66 -25.09 -4.67
CA ARG A 639 23.84 -26.29 -4.46
C ARG A 639 22.36 -25.92 -4.50
N ILE A 640 21.50 -26.87 -4.85
CA ILE A 640 20.06 -26.66 -4.93
C ILE A 640 19.30 -27.76 -4.18
N ALA A 641 18.22 -27.39 -3.51
CA ALA A 641 17.25 -28.31 -2.93
C ALA A 641 15.81 -27.84 -3.20
N ASN A 642 14.95 -28.77 -3.59
CA ASN A 642 13.50 -28.55 -3.59
C ASN A 642 12.96 -29.13 -2.29
N ARG A 643 12.21 -28.33 -1.54
CA ARG A 643 11.63 -28.73 -0.26
C ARG A 643 10.13 -28.53 -0.30
N GLU A 644 9.42 -29.59 -0.02
CA GLU A 644 7.97 -29.60 0.02
C GLU A 644 7.44 -29.25 1.40
N SER A 645 6.27 -28.63 1.46
CA SER A 645 5.48 -28.41 2.69
C SER A 645 6.25 -27.75 3.84
N GLN A 646 6.88 -26.62 3.53
CA GLN A 646 7.74 -25.89 4.43
C GLN A 646 7.01 -24.73 5.12
N THR A 647 7.17 -24.59 6.45
CA THR A 647 6.50 -23.55 7.25
C THR A 647 7.17 -22.18 7.10
N ILE A 648 6.56 -21.31 6.30
CA ILE A 648 6.91 -19.89 6.18
C ILE A 648 6.18 -19.11 7.27
N ILE A 649 6.85 -18.16 7.90
CA ILE A 649 6.27 -17.23 8.87
C ILE A 649 6.41 -15.81 8.33
N VAL A 650 5.29 -15.09 8.26
CA VAL A 650 5.25 -13.69 7.84
C VAL A 650 4.84 -12.86 9.05
N LEU A 651 5.64 -11.86 9.39
CA LEU A 651 5.42 -11.01 10.57
C LEU A 651 5.30 -9.55 10.16
N ASN A 652 4.39 -8.84 10.80
CA ASN A 652 4.35 -7.39 10.86
C ASN A 652 4.73 -6.95 12.27
N LYS A 653 5.93 -6.39 12.42
CA LYS A 653 6.43 -5.86 13.69
C LYS A 653 5.94 -4.44 14.00
N GLY A 654 5.06 -3.87 13.17
CA GLY A 654 4.57 -2.50 13.32
C GLY A 654 5.58 -1.44 12.89
N PRO A 655 5.20 -0.15 12.89
CA PRO A 655 6.09 0.96 12.56
C PRO A 655 7.37 0.91 13.39
N GLN A 656 8.54 0.95 12.72
CA GLN A 656 9.86 0.93 13.36
C GLN A 656 10.13 -0.29 14.28
N GLY A 657 9.38 -1.39 14.12
CA GLY A 657 9.51 -2.59 14.94
C GLY A 657 8.90 -2.47 16.35
N LYS A 658 8.04 -1.48 16.59
CA LYS A 658 7.49 -1.18 17.92
C LYS A 658 6.22 -1.95 18.32
N ALA A 659 5.88 -3.01 17.56
CA ALA A 659 4.70 -3.84 17.72
C ALA A 659 3.35 -3.09 17.53
N PHE A 660 2.25 -3.81 17.74
CA PHE A 660 0.90 -3.28 17.81
C PHE A 660 0.36 -3.47 19.22
N SER A 661 -0.38 -2.48 19.71
CA SER A 661 -1.09 -2.58 20.99
C SER A 661 -2.54 -2.92 20.75
N VAL A 662 -2.98 -4.10 21.20
CA VAL A 662 -4.35 -4.60 20.98
C VAL A 662 -5.07 -4.78 22.31
N CYS A 663 -6.30 -4.27 22.41
CA CYS A 663 -7.18 -4.49 23.56
C CYS A 663 -7.66 -5.95 23.59
N LYS A 664 -7.39 -6.66 24.68
CA LYS A 664 -7.79 -8.06 24.85
C LYS A 664 -9.30 -8.24 24.98
N GLU A 665 -10.05 -7.19 25.32
CA GLU A 665 -11.50 -7.27 25.51
C GLU A 665 -12.24 -6.99 24.20
N CYS A 666 -12.06 -5.80 23.61
CA CYS A 666 -12.85 -5.38 22.45
C CYS A 666 -12.15 -5.54 21.09
N GLY A 667 -10.84 -5.82 21.07
CA GLY A 667 -10.06 -5.97 19.84
C GLY A 667 -9.63 -4.65 19.19
N ALA A 668 -9.88 -3.49 19.80
CA ALA A 668 -9.34 -2.21 19.33
C ALA A 668 -7.80 -2.27 19.28
N ALA A 669 -7.21 -1.73 18.22
CA ALA A 669 -5.78 -1.87 17.95
C ALA A 669 -5.16 -0.56 17.44
N VAL A 670 -3.95 -0.26 17.91
CA VAL A 670 -3.12 0.89 17.49
C VAL A 670 -1.69 0.46 17.19
N ALA A 671 -0.97 1.27 16.43
CA ALA A 671 0.38 0.95 15.98
C ALA A 671 1.46 1.64 16.84
N GLY A 672 2.58 0.96 17.07
CA GLY A 672 3.76 1.53 17.72
C GLY A 672 3.56 1.88 19.20
N ASP A 673 4.00 3.08 19.59
CA ASP A 673 3.92 3.58 20.97
C ASP A 673 2.59 4.28 21.29
N GLU A 674 1.66 4.34 20.33
CA GLU A 674 0.34 4.91 20.58
C GLU A 674 -0.38 4.15 21.69
N VAL A 675 -1.01 4.92 22.59
CA VAL A 675 -1.78 4.37 23.71
C VAL A 675 -3.25 4.36 23.33
N LEU A 676 -3.92 3.25 23.60
CA LEU A 676 -5.37 3.13 23.48
C LEU A 676 -6.08 4.05 24.49
N SER A 677 -6.26 5.33 24.12
CA SER A 677 -6.96 6.32 24.93
C SER A 677 -8.48 6.19 24.76
N VAL A 678 -9.20 6.09 25.89
CA VAL A 678 -10.67 5.94 25.96
C VAL A 678 -11.41 7.17 25.39
N GLU A 679 -10.75 8.33 25.35
CA GLU A 679 -11.32 9.57 24.81
C GLU A 679 -11.42 9.53 23.28
N LYS A 680 -10.40 8.98 22.61
CA LYS A 680 -10.26 8.97 21.15
C LYS A 680 -10.67 7.65 20.49
N ILE A 681 -10.53 6.53 21.21
CA ILE A 681 -10.66 5.18 20.64
C ILE A 681 -11.77 4.41 21.37
N GLY A 682 -12.80 4.06 20.61
CA GLY A 682 -13.94 3.24 21.02
C GLY A 682 -13.77 1.76 20.65
N ARG A 683 -14.88 1.02 20.69
CA ARG A 683 -14.93 -0.36 20.19
C ARG A 683 -14.92 -0.31 18.65
N PRO A 684 -14.30 -1.28 17.96
CA PRO A 684 -14.24 -1.28 16.50
C PRO A 684 -15.54 -1.80 15.84
N TYR A 685 -16.62 -1.97 16.60
CA TYR A 685 -17.90 -2.53 16.14
C TYR A 685 -19.07 -1.89 16.89
N ARG A 686 -20.28 -2.01 16.32
CA ARG A 686 -21.52 -1.55 16.95
C ARG A 686 -22.44 -2.74 17.24
N HIS A 687 -23.31 -2.63 18.25
CA HIS A 687 -24.22 -3.71 18.63
C HIS A 687 -25.69 -3.25 18.55
N PRO A 688 -26.56 -3.96 17.80
CA PRO A 688 -27.91 -3.48 17.49
C PRO A 688 -28.84 -3.45 18.71
N TYR A 689 -28.65 -4.34 19.68
CA TYR A 689 -29.52 -4.47 20.85
C TYR A 689 -28.95 -3.86 22.13
N VAL A 690 -27.73 -3.32 22.09
CA VAL A 690 -27.09 -2.69 23.24
C VAL A 690 -26.96 -1.21 22.92
N LYS A 691 -27.90 -0.40 23.41
CA LYS A 691 -27.80 1.08 23.32
C LYS A 691 -26.54 1.52 24.03
N ALA A 692 -25.63 2.17 23.30
CA ALA A 692 -24.46 2.90 23.81
C ALA A 692 -23.95 2.38 25.17
N GLY A 693 -23.53 1.11 25.21
CA GLY A 693 -22.91 0.55 26.41
C GLY A 693 -21.68 1.36 26.80
N PRO A 694 -21.19 1.26 28.06
CA PRO A 694 -20.01 2.00 28.48
C PRO A 694 -18.84 1.73 27.53
N ARG A 695 -18.17 2.81 27.08
CA ARG A 695 -16.97 2.72 26.24
C ARG A 695 -15.99 1.73 26.88
N CYS A 696 -15.37 0.88 26.06
CA CYS A 696 -14.33 -0.01 26.58
C CYS A 696 -13.23 0.85 27.21
N LYS A 697 -12.85 0.53 28.43
CA LYS A 697 -11.83 1.29 29.17
C LYS A 697 -10.40 0.95 28.73
N HIS A 698 -10.24 -0.02 27.83
CA HIS A 698 -8.94 -0.51 27.32
C HIS A 698 -7.92 -0.82 28.42
N GLN A 699 -8.37 -1.34 29.57
CA GLN A 699 -7.49 -1.60 30.73
C GLN A 699 -6.55 -2.79 30.51
N SER A 700 -6.95 -3.73 29.65
CA SER A 700 -6.17 -4.93 29.32
C SER A 700 -5.71 -4.85 27.87
N THR A 701 -4.45 -4.46 27.66
CA THR A 701 -3.81 -4.37 26.35
C THR A 701 -2.64 -5.34 26.25
N GLU A 702 -2.37 -5.79 25.03
CA GLU A 702 -1.24 -6.66 24.73
C GLU A 702 -0.41 -6.06 23.60
N LYS A 703 0.92 -5.99 23.80
CA LYS A 703 1.85 -5.71 22.72
C LYS A 703 2.13 -7.00 21.95
N VAL A 704 1.78 -7.01 20.66
CA VAL A 704 1.89 -8.18 19.77
C VAL A 704 2.45 -7.81 18.40
N TYR A 705 3.13 -8.75 17.77
CA TYR A 705 3.37 -8.71 16.32
C TYR A 705 2.20 -9.38 15.62
N ILE A 706 1.68 -8.76 14.56
CA ILE A 706 0.62 -9.38 13.76
C ILE A 706 1.31 -10.30 12.76
N GLY A 707 0.91 -11.56 12.65
CA GLY A 707 1.61 -12.51 11.79
C GLY A 707 0.77 -13.68 11.30
N HIS A 708 1.29 -14.36 10.29
CA HIS A 708 0.68 -15.56 9.72
C HIS A 708 1.77 -16.60 9.45
N TYR A 709 1.41 -17.88 9.47
CA TYR A 709 2.28 -18.96 9.03
C TYR A 709 1.50 -19.90 8.12
N PHE A 710 2.15 -20.37 7.07
CA PHE A 710 1.56 -21.30 6.11
C PHE A 710 2.61 -22.27 5.58
N LEU A 711 2.15 -23.39 5.03
CA LEU A 711 2.98 -24.37 4.37
C LEU A 711 3.07 -24.01 2.88
N THR A 712 4.26 -24.03 2.30
CA THR A 712 4.44 -23.86 0.86
C THR A 712 5.65 -24.67 0.38
N ASP A 713 5.73 -24.88 -0.92
CA ASP A 713 6.85 -25.53 -1.55
C ASP A 713 7.91 -24.46 -1.89
N MET A 714 9.17 -24.78 -1.66
CA MET A 714 10.27 -23.85 -1.83
C MET A 714 11.48 -24.49 -2.50
N VAL A 715 12.21 -23.69 -3.26
CA VAL A 715 13.53 -24.03 -3.78
C VAL A 715 14.57 -23.20 -3.05
N VAL A 716 15.66 -23.85 -2.62
CA VAL A 716 16.77 -23.22 -1.91
C VAL A 716 18.03 -23.36 -2.74
N LEU A 717 18.65 -22.24 -3.07
CA LEU A 717 19.95 -22.11 -3.71
C LEU A 717 20.98 -21.74 -2.63
N GLU A 718 21.91 -22.64 -2.36
CA GLU A 718 22.96 -22.43 -1.36
C GLU A 718 24.27 -22.07 -2.06
N PHE A 719 24.81 -20.90 -1.73
CA PHE A 719 26.13 -20.43 -2.15
C PHE A 719 27.14 -20.73 -1.04
N LEU A 720 28.13 -21.57 -1.33
CA LEU A 720 29.22 -21.84 -0.40
C LEU A 720 30.26 -20.70 -0.43
N ILE A 721 30.54 -20.12 0.72
CA ILE A 721 31.50 -19.05 0.92
C ILE A 721 32.70 -19.57 1.73
N ASP A 722 33.89 -19.32 1.20
CA ASP A 722 35.16 -19.55 1.89
C ASP A 722 35.54 -18.30 2.69
N PRO A 723 35.44 -18.31 4.04
CA PRO A 723 35.71 -17.13 4.87
C PRO A 723 37.17 -16.69 4.84
N ASN A 724 38.09 -17.55 4.38
CA ASN A 724 39.49 -17.16 4.19
C ASN A 724 39.66 -16.28 2.94
N LYS A 725 38.75 -16.40 1.97
CA LYS A 725 38.82 -15.66 0.70
C LYS A 725 37.89 -14.46 0.66
N ILE A 726 36.73 -14.61 1.25
CA ILE A 726 35.63 -13.65 1.14
C ILE A 726 35.34 -13.06 2.52
N ASP A 727 35.14 -11.74 2.58
CA ASP A 727 34.73 -11.06 3.80
C ASP A 727 33.31 -11.50 4.21
N VAL A 728 33.25 -12.13 5.37
CA VAL A 728 32.00 -12.55 6.03
C VAL A 728 31.75 -11.77 7.32
N GLN A 729 32.72 -10.93 7.73
CA GLN A 729 32.65 -10.20 8.99
C GLN A 729 32.00 -8.82 8.79
N SER A 730 32.35 -8.10 7.71
CA SER A 730 31.73 -6.81 7.46
C SER A 730 30.35 -6.96 6.81
N ARG A 731 29.36 -6.33 7.45
CA ARG A 731 27.95 -6.35 7.02
C ARG A 731 27.69 -5.49 5.78
N LEU A 732 28.71 -4.81 5.26
CA LEU A 732 28.59 -3.81 4.21
C LEU A 732 28.44 -4.44 2.82
N TRP A 733 29.08 -5.59 2.57
CA TRP A 733 29.03 -6.26 1.26
C TRP A 733 28.10 -7.47 1.26
N LEU A 734 28.35 -8.48 2.09
CA LEU A 734 27.67 -9.80 1.98
C LEU A 734 26.15 -9.69 2.10
N LYS A 735 25.65 -8.85 3.02
CA LYS A 735 24.22 -8.60 3.19
C LYS A 735 23.61 -7.93 1.94
N ARG A 736 24.27 -6.90 1.41
CA ARG A 736 23.82 -6.18 0.20
C ARG A 736 23.83 -7.10 -1.01
N ALA A 737 24.86 -7.93 -1.15
CA ALA A 737 24.94 -8.95 -2.19
C ALA A 737 23.80 -9.96 -2.10
N ALA A 738 23.52 -10.52 -0.92
CA ALA A 738 22.47 -11.51 -0.71
C ALA A 738 21.06 -10.95 -0.99
N VAL A 739 20.73 -9.78 -0.43
CA VAL A 739 19.45 -9.09 -0.65
C VAL A 739 19.23 -8.78 -2.13
N THR A 740 20.27 -8.26 -2.79
CA THR A 740 20.16 -7.87 -4.20
C THR A 740 20.03 -9.08 -5.10
N LEU A 741 20.78 -10.15 -4.79
CA LEU A 741 20.75 -11.38 -5.57
C LEU A 741 19.40 -12.10 -5.41
N SER A 742 18.79 -12.10 -4.22
CA SER A 742 17.46 -12.70 -4.03
C SER A 742 16.39 -12.01 -4.88
N GLU A 743 16.39 -10.67 -4.91
CA GLU A 743 15.47 -9.90 -5.76
C GLU A 743 15.71 -10.13 -7.25
N ALA A 744 16.99 -10.20 -7.67
CA ALA A 744 17.35 -10.50 -9.04
C ALA A 744 16.87 -11.90 -9.47
N PHE A 745 16.94 -12.90 -8.58
CA PHE A 745 16.38 -14.24 -8.83
C PHE A 745 14.86 -14.20 -9.00
N ALA A 746 14.11 -13.50 -8.13
CA ALA A 746 12.65 -13.38 -8.30
C ALA A 746 12.27 -12.75 -9.65
N LEU A 747 12.98 -11.68 -10.04
CA LEU A 747 12.78 -11.03 -11.34
C LEU A 747 13.14 -11.94 -12.52
N ALA A 748 14.27 -12.66 -12.45
CA ALA A 748 14.66 -13.59 -13.51
C ALA A 748 13.68 -14.76 -13.64
N VAL A 749 13.24 -15.34 -12.52
CA VAL A 749 12.29 -16.45 -12.51
C VAL A 749 10.96 -16.04 -13.12
N SER A 750 10.42 -14.88 -12.74
CA SER A 750 9.16 -14.38 -13.32
C SER A 750 9.25 -14.21 -14.85
N ARG A 751 10.40 -13.81 -15.39
CA ARG A 751 10.64 -13.67 -16.84
C ARG A 751 10.84 -15.00 -17.57
N VAL A 752 11.65 -15.89 -17.01
CA VAL A 752 12.00 -17.18 -17.66
C VAL A 752 10.85 -18.18 -17.58
N ILE A 753 10.17 -18.24 -16.43
CA ILE A 753 8.99 -19.12 -16.24
C ILE A 753 7.73 -18.48 -16.84
N ASP A 754 7.73 -17.16 -17.11
CA ASP A 754 6.61 -16.39 -17.67
C ASP A 754 5.38 -16.45 -16.74
N ILE A 755 5.60 -16.01 -15.48
CA ILE A 755 4.61 -15.96 -14.39
C ILE A 755 4.51 -14.54 -13.83
N GLU A 756 3.44 -14.25 -13.09
CA GLU A 756 3.30 -12.96 -12.43
C GLU A 756 4.41 -12.80 -11.36
N PHE A 757 4.98 -11.61 -11.25
CA PHE A 757 6.06 -11.34 -10.30
C PHE A 757 5.68 -11.65 -8.84
N ASN A 758 4.40 -11.53 -8.47
CA ASN A 758 3.90 -11.84 -7.13
C ASN A 758 3.58 -13.32 -6.90
N ASP A 759 3.62 -14.16 -7.94
CA ASP A 759 3.38 -15.62 -7.81
C ASP A 759 4.55 -16.32 -7.12
N ILE A 760 5.75 -15.75 -7.22
CA ILE A 760 6.95 -16.23 -6.55
C ILE A 760 7.53 -15.15 -5.64
N ARG A 761 7.93 -15.53 -4.43
CA ARG A 761 8.58 -14.63 -3.48
C ARG A 761 9.99 -15.13 -3.22
N SER A 762 10.90 -14.19 -2.98
CA SER A 762 12.29 -14.48 -2.63
C SER A 762 12.59 -14.08 -1.19
N GLY A 763 13.57 -14.77 -0.62
CA GLY A 763 14.26 -14.31 0.58
C GLY A 763 15.69 -14.84 0.60
N TYR A 764 16.46 -14.39 1.59
CA TYR A 764 17.84 -14.80 1.77
C TYR A 764 18.11 -15.18 3.23
N ARG A 765 19.18 -15.94 3.44
CA ARG A 765 19.69 -16.32 4.76
C ARG A 765 21.19 -16.49 4.71
N ILE A 766 21.90 -16.01 5.74
CA ILE A 766 23.35 -16.22 5.90
C ILE A 766 23.58 -17.15 7.08
N ARG A 767 24.29 -18.26 6.88
CA ARG A 767 24.61 -19.25 7.92
C ARG A 767 26.12 -19.27 8.18
N TYR A 768 26.51 -19.24 9.45
CA TYR A 768 27.90 -19.29 9.89
C TYR A 768 28.20 -20.66 10.51
N GLY A 769 29.07 -21.45 9.88
CA GLY A 769 29.67 -22.64 10.45
C GLY A 769 31.06 -22.36 11.03
N GLU A 770 31.70 -23.38 11.60
CA GLU A 770 33.03 -23.24 12.20
C GLU A 770 34.13 -22.89 11.17
N HIS A 771 34.02 -23.39 9.93
CA HIS A 771 35.01 -23.17 8.87
C HIS A 771 34.40 -22.83 7.49
N LYS A 772 33.08 -22.68 7.40
CA LYS A 772 32.35 -22.39 6.15
C LYS A 772 31.21 -21.44 6.43
N VAL A 773 30.90 -20.59 5.46
CA VAL A 773 29.74 -19.69 5.50
C VAL A 773 28.86 -20.03 4.30
N TRP A 774 27.54 -19.96 4.46
CA TRP A 774 26.59 -20.21 3.38
C TRP A 774 25.65 -19.03 3.21
N VAL A 775 25.39 -18.66 1.96
CA VAL A 775 24.30 -17.74 1.61
C VAL A 775 23.23 -18.56 0.92
N ASP A 776 22.11 -18.75 1.60
CA ASP A 776 20.94 -19.40 1.03
C ASP A 776 20.03 -18.33 0.42
N ILE A 777 19.68 -18.49 -0.85
CA ILE A 777 18.61 -17.75 -1.50
C ILE A 777 17.46 -18.74 -1.67
N TYR A 778 16.29 -18.40 -1.15
CA TYR A 778 15.12 -19.24 -1.29
C TYR A 778 14.04 -18.54 -2.09
N LEU A 779 13.37 -19.31 -2.93
CA LEU A 779 12.20 -18.90 -3.70
C LEU A 779 11.05 -19.82 -3.33
N TYR A 780 9.87 -19.26 -3.11
CA TYR A 780 8.70 -20.03 -2.73
C TYR A 780 7.44 -19.49 -3.39
N ASP A 781 6.46 -20.38 -3.57
CA ASP A 781 5.18 -20.00 -4.15
C ASP A 781 4.39 -19.16 -3.14
N SER A 782 3.84 -18.05 -3.58
CA SER A 782 3.03 -17.17 -2.72
C SER A 782 1.75 -17.84 -2.21
N LEU A 783 1.22 -18.82 -2.97
CA LEU A 783 0.04 -19.58 -2.58
C LEU A 783 0.37 -20.70 -1.57
N SER A 784 -0.43 -20.77 -0.50
CA SER A 784 -0.31 -21.78 0.58
C SER A 784 -0.55 -23.23 0.15
N SER A 785 -0.98 -23.47 -1.09
CA SER A 785 -1.09 -24.81 -1.63
C SER A 785 0.20 -25.31 -2.28
N GLY A 786 1.13 -24.41 -2.63
CA GLY A 786 2.16 -24.61 -3.65
C GLY A 786 1.52 -24.56 -5.03
N ALA A 787 1.94 -23.61 -5.87
CA ALA A 787 1.51 -23.53 -7.27
C ALA A 787 2.37 -24.43 -8.18
N GLY A 788 3.52 -24.88 -7.69
CA GLY A 788 4.48 -25.70 -8.43
C GLY A 788 5.47 -24.89 -9.26
N TYR A 789 5.47 -23.55 -9.16
CA TYR A 789 6.43 -22.72 -9.89
C TYR A 789 7.84 -22.86 -9.32
N SER A 790 7.96 -22.90 -7.99
CA SER A 790 9.21 -23.16 -7.28
C SER A 790 9.86 -24.49 -7.71
N SER A 791 9.07 -25.54 -7.94
CA SER A 791 9.54 -26.84 -8.44
C SER A 791 10.17 -26.74 -9.84
N GLY A 792 9.60 -25.89 -10.72
CA GLY A 792 10.08 -25.67 -12.08
C GLY A 792 11.37 -24.86 -12.21
N VAL A 793 11.82 -24.17 -11.14
CA VAL A 793 13.07 -23.40 -11.12
C VAL A 793 14.27 -24.31 -11.38
N ARG A 794 14.25 -25.52 -10.84
CA ARG A 794 15.36 -26.47 -10.94
C ARG A 794 15.66 -26.87 -12.39
N GLU A 795 14.63 -27.15 -13.18
CA GLU A 795 14.78 -27.60 -14.57
C GLU A 795 15.34 -26.51 -15.49
N ARG A 796 15.08 -25.24 -15.15
CA ARG A 796 15.50 -24.07 -15.92
C ARG A 796 16.56 -23.21 -15.23
N LEU A 797 17.30 -23.80 -14.29
CA LEU A 797 18.27 -23.07 -13.47
C LEU A 797 19.32 -22.32 -14.31
N ASN A 798 19.76 -22.90 -15.42
CA ASN A 798 20.75 -22.29 -16.32
C ASN A 798 20.22 -21.05 -17.02
N GLU A 799 18.99 -21.12 -17.54
CA GLU A 799 18.31 -19.99 -18.16
C GLU A 799 18.09 -18.86 -17.14
N ILE A 800 17.71 -19.23 -15.91
CA ILE A 800 17.50 -18.29 -14.81
C ILE A 800 18.80 -17.59 -14.42
N ILE A 801 19.89 -18.32 -14.21
CA ILE A 801 21.20 -17.72 -13.86
C ILE A 801 21.71 -16.81 -14.99
N ALA A 802 21.49 -17.17 -16.26
CA ALA A 802 21.83 -16.32 -17.39
C ALA A 802 21.04 -15.00 -17.38
N GLU A 803 19.73 -15.06 -17.12
CA GLU A 803 18.87 -13.87 -16.99
C GLU A 803 19.26 -13.01 -15.78
N VAL A 804 19.58 -13.62 -14.62
CA VAL A 804 20.10 -12.89 -13.44
C VAL A 804 21.39 -12.15 -13.80
N ARG A 805 22.33 -12.79 -14.50
CA ARG A 805 23.57 -12.14 -14.94
C ARG A 805 23.27 -10.96 -15.85
N GLN A 806 22.42 -11.15 -16.84
CA GLN A 806 22.03 -10.09 -17.77
C GLN A 806 21.38 -8.89 -17.05
N LEU A 807 20.54 -9.15 -16.05
CA LEU A 807 19.91 -8.15 -15.20
C LEU A 807 20.93 -7.30 -14.43
N LEU A 808 21.97 -7.93 -13.89
CA LEU A 808 23.00 -7.28 -13.09
C LEU A 808 24.01 -6.51 -13.95
N GLU A 809 24.33 -6.99 -15.15
CA GLU A 809 25.33 -6.40 -16.06
C GLU A 809 24.79 -5.25 -16.93
N LYS A 810 23.61 -5.41 -17.55
CA LYS A 810 23.13 -4.55 -18.66
C LYS A 810 22.93 -3.07 -18.30
N CYS A 811 22.64 -2.76 -17.05
CA CYS A 811 22.35 -1.39 -16.63
C CYS A 811 23.64 -0.54 -16.50
N ASN A 812 23.53 0.79 -16.52
CA ASN A 812 24.66 1.71 -16.31
C ASN A 812 24.60 2.45 -14.96
N CYS A 813 23.68 2.09 -14.06
CA CYS A 813 23.58 2.71 -12.74
C CYS A 813 24.70 2.26 -11.79
N ASP A 814 24.99 3.07 -10.78
CA ASP A 814 26.05 2.76 -9.80
C ASP A 814 25.69 1.59 -8.88
N GLU A 815 24.53 1.64 -8.21
CA GLU A 815 24.07 0.61 -7.27
C GLU A 815 22.83 -0.12 -7.80
N ALA A 816 21.70 0.57 -7.90
CA ALA A 816 20.46 0.05 -8.45
C ALA A 816 19.55 1.21 -8.91
N CYS A 817 18.72 0.96 -9.93
CA CYS A 817 17.72 1.91 -10.42
C CYS A 817 16.42 1.17 -10.79
N ARG A 818 15.38 1.93 -11.15
CA ARG A 818 14.06 1.40 -11.53
C ARG A 818 14.03 0.63 -12.85
N ASN A 819 15.09 0.77 -13.66
CA ASN A 819 15.24 0.01 -14.90
C ASN A 819 15.84 -1.39 -14.67
N CYS A 820 16.47 -1.64 -13.51
CA CYS A 820 17.12 -2.92 -13.24
C CYS A 820 16.47 -3.69 -12.08
N LEU A 821 16.45 -3.10 -10.88
CA LEU A 821 16.12 -3.82 -9.63
C LEU A 821 15.12 -3.09 -8.75
N LYS A 822 15.10 -1.75 -8.74
CA LYS A 822 14.22 -0.97 -7.85
C LYS A 822 12.78 -1.02 -8.33
N HIS A 823 11.84 -1.25 -7.42
CA HIS A 823 10.42 -1.36 -7.73
C HIS A 823 9.53 -1.09 -6.52
N TYR A 824 8.24 -0.85 -6.77
CA TYR A 824 7.26 -0.52 -5.71
C TYR A 824 7.32 -1.49 -4.52
N TRP A 825 7.42 -2.80 -4.79
CA TRP A 825 7.44 -3.83 -3.74
C TRP A 825 8.74 -3.92 -2.93
N ASN A 826 9.87 -3.39 -3.40
CA ASN A 826 11.16 -3.47 -2.71
C ASN A 826 11.70 -2.12 -2.24
N GLN A 827 10.85 -1.08 -2.20
CA GLN A 827 11.15 0.25 -1.67
C GLN A 827 11.86 0.22 -0.30
N ARG A 828 11.56 -0.79 0.52
CA ARG A 828 12.12 -0.99 1.87
C ARG A 828 13.61 -1.33 1.87
N ILE A 829 14.06 -2.05 0.85
CA ILE A 829 15.43 -2.55 0.73
C ILE A 829 16.20 -1.81 -0.36
N GLU A 830 15.62 -0.80 -1.01
CA GLU A 830 16.28 -0.03 -2.06
C GLU A 830 17.65 0.53 -1.66
N ALA A 831 17.83 0.85 -0.37
CA ALA A 831 19.11 1.33 0.18
C ALA A 831 20.17 0.22 0.33
N LEU A 832 19.74 -1.04 0.38
CA LEU A 832 20.61 -2.21 0.45
C LEU A 832 20.95 -2.77 -0.93
N LEU A 833 20.15 -2.43 -1.95
CA LEU A 833 20.36 -2.91 -3.32
C LEU A 833 21.71 -2.44 -3.87
N ASP A 834 22.48 -3.38 -4.40
CA ASP A 834 23.80 -3.16 -5.01
C ASP A 834 24.09 -4.27 -6.02
N ARG A 835 23.85 -3.95 -7.29
CA ARG A 835 24.00 -4.90 -8.39
C ARG A 835 25.43 -5.42 -8.55
N LYS A 836 26.45 -4.60 -8.22
CA LYS A 836 27.87 -4.97 -8.38
C LYS A 836 28.25 -6.03 -7.34
N SER A 837 27.80 -5.83 -6.10
CA SER A 837 28.01 -6.80 -5.02
C SER A 837 27.27 -8.13 -5.29
N ALA A 838 26.04 -8.08 -5.81
CA ALA A 838 25.33 -9.29 -6.24
C ALA A 838 26.01 -10.01 -7.40
N LEU A 839 26.52 -9.27 -8.41
CA LEU A 839 27.23 -9.86 -9.54
C LEU A 839 28.51 -10.59 -9.09
N GLN A 840 29.25 -10.00 -8.14
CA GLN A 840 30.42 -10.65 -7.54
C GLN A 840 30.05 -11.96 -6.82
N LEU A 841 28.97 -11.97 -6.04
CA LEU A 841 28.48 -13.18 -5.38
C LEU A 841 28.00 -14.24 -6.39
N LEU A 842 27.36 -13.83 -7.48
CA LEU A 842 26.93 -14.72 -8.56
C LEU A 842 28.12 -15.35 -9.29
N LEU A 843 29.14 -14.56 -9.66
CA LEU A 843 30.36 -15.05 -10.33
C LEU A 843 31.17 -16.00 -9.44
N TRP A 844 31.20 -15.73 -8.13
CA TRP A 844 31.75 -16.66 -7.16
C TRP A 844 30.97 -17.97 -7.11
N GLY A 845 29.64 -17.90 -7.09
CA GLY A 845 28.76 -19.08 -7.15
C GLY A 845 29.00 -19.92 -8.41
N GLU A 846 29.00 -19.27 -9.56
CA GLU A 846 29.08 -19.89 -10.88
C GLU A 846 30.46 -20.49 -11.16
N LYS A 847 31.51 -19.66 -11.06
CA LYS A 847 32.87 -19.95 -11.54
C LYS A 847 33.91 -20.01 -10.41
N GLY A 848 33.57 -19.52 -9.22
CA GLY A 848 34.53 -19.33 -8.12
C GLY A 848 35.51 -18.20 -8.38
N GLU A 849 35.10 -17.19 -9.15
CA GLU A 849 35.90 -15.99 -9.43
C GLU A 849 35.77 -14.99 -8.27
N LEU A 850 36.89 -14.41 -7.85
CA LEU A 850 36.92 -13.30 -6.91
C LEU A 850 36.81 -11.98 -7.67
N ALA A 851 36.31 -10.93 -6.99
CA ALA A 851 36.31 -9.59 -7.55
C ALA A 851 37.75 -9.19 -7.98
N PRO A 852 37.94 -8.61 -9.18
CA PRO A 852 39.24 -8.16 -9.62
C PRO A 852 39.76 -7.03 -8.73
N ALA A 853 41.08 -6.86 -8.66
CA ALA A 853 41.69 -5.73 -7.98
C ALA A 853 41.20 -4.41 -8.60
N ILE A 854 40.90 -3.42 -7.76
CA ILE A 854 40.45 -2.10 -8.21
C ILE A 854 41.64 -1.36 -8.82
N SER A 855 41.48 -0.88 -10.06
CA SER A 855 42.52 -0.09 -10.73
C SER A 855 42.84 1.19 -9.96
N THR A 856 44.09 1.67 -10.02
CA THR A 856 44.52 2.85 -9.26
C THR A 856 43.66 4.09 -9.54
N GLU A 857 43.24 4.32 -10.79
CA GLU A 857 42.36 5.44 -11.16
C GLU A 857 41.00 5.36 -10.45
N GLN A 858 40.43 4.15 -10.37
CA GLN A 858 39.18 3.92 -9.65
C GLN A 858 39.37 4.07 -8.13
N GLN A 859 40.49 3.58 -7.57
CA GLN A 859 40.81 3.80 -6.16
C GLN A 859 40.88 5.30 -5.84
N TRP A 860 41.56 6.09 -6.68
CA TRP A 860 41.67 7.54 -6.49
C TRP A 860 40.32 8.25 -6.55
N THR A 861 39.42 7.79 -7.42
CA THR A 861 38.05 8.31 -7.52
C THR A 861 37.25 8.01 -6.25
N ILE A 862 37.32 6.76 -5.75
CA ILE A 862 36.66 6.35 -4.51
C ILE A 862 37.22 7.12 -3.31
N PHE A 863 38.51 7.44 -3.30
CA PHE A 863 39.19 8.15 -2.22
C PHE A 863 38.85 9.65 -2.11
N GLN A 864 38.34 10.29 -3.18
CA GLN A 864 38.10 11.75 -3.22
C GLN A 864 37.29 12.31 -2.03
N PRO A 865 36.19 11.68 -1.59
CA PRO A 865 35.42 12.19 -0.45
C PRO A 865 36.24 12.17 0.85
N LEU A 866 37.06 11.15 1.03
CA LEU A 866 37.91 10.98 2.20
C LEU A 866 39.07 12.00 2.20
N LYS A 867 39.64 12.27 1.02
CA LYS A 867 40.65 13.32 0.82
C LYS A 867 40.14 14.69 1.29
N LYS A 868 38.92 15.08 0.92
CA LYS A 868 38.33 16.36 1.35
C LYS A 868 38.21 16.46 2.87
N LEU A 869 37.88 15.36 3.55
CA LEU A 869 37.83 15.33 5.03
C LEU A 869 39.22 15.50 5.65
N LEU A 870 40.24 14.87 5.08
CA LEU A 870 41.63 15.01 5.53
C LEU A 870 42.18 16.43 5.32
N GLU A 871 41.83 17.07 4.20
CA GLU A 871 42.20 18.46 3.91
C GLU A 871 41.56 19.44 4.89
N LEU A 872 40.30 19.23 5.27
CA LEU A 872 39.61 20.04 6.29
C LEU A 872 40.23 19.91 7.68
N ASP A 873 40.77 18.73 7.99
CA ASP A 873 41.39 18.43 9.28
C ASP A 873 42.84 18.97 9.37
N GLY A 874 43.49 19.24 8.23
CA GLY A 874 44.79 19.89 8.14
C GLY A 874 45.99 19.05 8.62
N VAL A 875 45.78 17.76 8.91
CA VAL A 875 46.80 16.88 9.54
C VAL A 875 47.68 16.15 8.51
N VAL A 876 47.19 15.92 7.28
CA VAL A 876 47.85 15.03 6.30
C VAL A 876 47.58 15.48 4.85
N GLU A 877 48.61 15.64 4.03
CA GLU A 877 48.50 15.80 2.57
C GLU A 877 48.35 14.45 1.87
N SER A 878 47.51 14.38 0.83
CA SER A 878 47.33 13.17 0.02
C SER A 878 47.63 13.42 -1.45
N ARG A 879 48.48 12.56 -2.03
CA ARG A 879 48.89 12.64 -3.45
C ARG A 879 48.90 11.27 -4.11
N LEU A 880 48.69 11.26 -5.42
CA LEU A 880 48.88 10.08 -6.28
C LEU A 880 50.37 10.02 -6.69
N ASP A 881 51.09 8.99 -6.26
CA ASP A 881 52.54 8.81 -6.51
C ASP A 881 52.79 7.42 -7.11
N MET A 882 53.36 7.37 -8.33
CA MET A 882 53.68 6.14 -9.09
C MET A 882 52.62 5.02 -8.96
N ASN A 883 51.37 5.32 -9.29
CA ASN A 883 50.22 4.41 -9.20
C ASN A 883 49.79 3.95 -7.79
N SER A 884 50.11 4.71 -6.74
CA SER A 884 49.63 4.47 -5.37
C SER A 884 49.12 5.74 -4.70
N ILE A 885 48.08 5.62 -3.87
CA ILE A 885 47.60 6.73 -3.03
C ILE A 885 48.54 6.84 -1.84
N VAL A 886 49.09 8.02 -1.60
CA VAL A 886 50.08 8.25 -0.52
C VAL A 886 49.60 9.36 0.39
N LEU A 887 49.66 9.09 1.69
CA LEU A 887 49.46 10.04 2.77
C LEU A 887 50.82 10.50 3.33
N PHE A 888 50.97 11.80 3.54
CA PHE A 888 52.21 12.43 4.00
C PHE A 888 51.94 13.60 4.96
N ASN A 889 52.69 13.70 6.06
CA ASN A 889 52.61 14.85 6.99
C ASN A 889 53.96 15.56 7.26
N GLY A 890 54.97 15.34 6.42
CA GLY A 890 56.33 15.87 6.64
C GLY A 890 57.33 14.84 7.18
N VAL A 891 56.90 13.88 8.03
CA VAL A 891 57.80 12.92 8.72
C VAL A 891 57.47 11.45 8.39
N LYS A 892 56.18 11.10 8.22
CA LYS A 892 55.74 9.73 7.91
C LYS A 892 55.08 9.66 6.52
N LYS A 893 55.33 8.58 5.77
CA LYS A 893 54.69 8.25 4.49
C LYS A 893 53.98 6.91 4.63
N LYS A 894 52.66 6.86 4.45
CA LYS A 894 51.91 5.59 4.32
C LYS A 894 51.19 5.51 2.99
N LYS A 895 51.15 4.32 2.41
CA LYS A 895 50.35 4.04 1.21
C LYS A 895 48.92 3.71 1.62
N VAL A 896 47.94 4.11 0.83
CA VAL A 896 46.55 3.72 1.00
C VAL A 896 46.18 2.82 -0.18
N VAL A 897 45.65 1.64 0.13
CA VAL A 897 45.14 0.69 -0.86
C VAL A 897 43.65 0.50 -0.62
N ILE A 898 42.86 0.73 -1.66
CA ILE A 898 41.43 0.46 -1.64
C ILE A 898 41.17 -0.87 -2.32
N TYR A 899 40.63 -1.82 -1.56
CA TYR A 899 40.37 -3.18 -2.03
C TYR A 899 38.86 -3.46 -2.15
N PRO A 900 38.43 -4.41 -3.00
CA PRO A 900 37.02 -4.79 -3.09
C PRO A 900 36.52 -5.35 -1.75
N SER A 901 35.40 -4.84 -1.23
CA SER A 901 34.82 -5.32 0.03
C SER A 901 34.46 -6.81 0.03
N MET A 902 34.45 -7.48 -1.13
CA MET A 902 34.34 -8.93 -1.21
C MET A 902 35.54 -9.65 -0.58
N TRP A 903 36.75 -9.09 -0.63
CA TRP A 903 37.96 -9.79 -0.17
C TRP A 903 38.05 -9.83 1.34
N SER A 904 38.40 -10.99 1.89
CA SER A 904 38.78 -11.11 3.31
C SER A 904 40.06 -10.29 3.57
N TYR A 905 40.11 -9.61 4.72
CA TYR A 905 41.25 -8.77 5.10
C TYR A 905 42.57 -9.56 5.14
N ASP A 906 42.51 -10.82 5.61
CA ASP A 906 43.68 -11.70 5.75
C ASP A 906 44.31 -12.10 4.40
N ASN A 907 43.59 -11.92 3.29
CA ASN A 907 44.08 -12.21 1.94
C ASN A 907 44.78 -11.02 1.27
N ILE A 908 44.77 -9.85 1.92
CA ILE A 908 45.43 -8.66 1.41
C ILE A 908 46.89 -8.73 1.83
N LYS A 909 47.82 -8.70 0.86
CA LYS A 909 49.24 -8.52 1.16
C LYS A 909 49.45 -7.08 1.63
N ILE A 910 49.41 -6.86 2.93
CA ILE A 910 49.60 -5.55 3.56
C ILE A 910 51.06 -5.45 4.04
N ASP A 911 51.84 -4.58 3.41
CA ASP A 911 53.14 -4.16 3.94
C ASP A 911 52.94 -3.29 5.20
N LYS A 912 53.91 -3.27 6.13
CA LYS A 912 53.82 -2.50 7.39
C LYS A 912 53.48 -1.01 7.23
N ASP A 913 53.75 -0.43 6.06
CA ASP A 913 53.51 0.99 5.74
C ASP A 913 52.27 1.22 4.85
N THR A 914 51.34 0.26 4.80
CA THR A 914 50.12 0.34 3.98
C THR A 914 48.85 0.33 4.85
N ILE A 915 47.96 1.29 4.59
CA ILE A 915 46.60 1.37 5.14
C ILE A 915 45.65 0.77 4.11
N ALA A 916 44.92 -0.27 4.50
CA ALA A 916 43.96 -0.95 3.63
C ALA A 916 42.53 -0.56 4.03
N LEU A 917 41.75 -0.05 3.07
CA LEU A 917 40.35 0.29 3.27
C LEU A 917 39.49 -0.39 2.21
N SER A 918 38.31 -0.88 2.59
CA SER A 918 37.42 -1.48 1.61
C SER A 918 36.62 -0.40 0.86
N ASP A 919 36.32 -0.63 -0.42
CA ASP A 919 35.61 0.33 -1.27
C ASP A 919 34.22 0.69 -0.73
N LYS A 920 33.44 -0.30 -0.22
CA LYS A 920 32.12 -0.03 0.38
C LYS A 920 32.18 0.70 1.70
N LEU A 921 33.25 0.55 2.47
CA LEU A 921 33.42 1.34 3.70
C LEU A 921 33.47 2.84 3.37
N ILE A 922 34.19 3.21 2.31
CA ILE A 922 34.31 4.61 1.86
C ILE A 922 32.99 5.11 1.24
N GLN A 923 32.37 4.30 0.37
CA GLN A 923 31.15 4.70 -0.34
C GLN A 923 29.90 4.75 0.55
N SER A 924 29.76 3.81 1.50
CA SER A 924 28.55 3.64 2.31
C SER A 924 28.69 4.13 3.75
N ALA A 925 29.90 4.31 4.27
CA ALA A 925 30.15 4.65 5.67
C ALA A 925 31.38 5.57 5.84
N LEU A 926 31.40 6.67 5.09
CA LEU A 926 32.51 7.62 5.03
C LEU A 926 33.06 8.07 6.42
N PRO A 927 32.24 8.37 7.45
CA PRO A 927 32.75 8.71 8.78
C PRO A 927 33.55 7.57 9.44
N LYS A 928 33.08 6.32 9.29
CA LYS A 928 33.79 5.15 9.83
C LYS A 928 35.08 4.88 9.05
N ALA A 929 35.06 5.07 7.73
CA ALA A 929 36.27 4.99 6.90
C ALA A 929 37.34 5.98 7.37
N TYR A 930 36.92 7.19 7.75
CA TYR A 930 37.80 8.23 8.26
C TYR A 930 38.37 7.89 9.65
N GLU A 931 37.54 7.38 10.57
CA GLU A 931 38.00 6.89 11.88
C GLU A 931 39.00 5.75 11.75
N GLU A 932 38.72 4.78 10.86
CA GLU A 932 39.59 3.63 10.61
C GLU A 932 40.93 4.06 10.01
N LEU A 933 40.90 5.00 9.06
CA LEU A 933 42.10 5.60 8.50
C LEU A 933 42.92 6.31 9.60
N ARG A 934 42.28 7.11 10.46
CA ARG A 934 42.97 7.78 11.57
C ARG A 934 43.60 6.80 12.55
N LYS A 935 42.90 5.72 12.92
CA LYS A 935 43.43 4.66 13.79
C LYS A 935 44.64 3.95 13.19
N GLN A 936 44.61 3.66 11.89
CA GLN A 936 45.73 3.02 11.20
C GLN A 936 46.87 4.00 10.90
N TRP A 937 46.62 5.32 10.90
CA TRP A 937 47.61 6.36 10.65
C TRP A 937 48.40 6.74 11.91
N LEU A 938 47.71 7.05 13.02
CA LEU A 938 48.28 7.37 14.34
C LEU A 938 49.10 6.18 14.87
#